data_AF-E9B1I1-F1
#
_entry.id   AF-E9B1I1-F1
#
_cell.length_a   1.000
_cell.length_b   1.000
_cell.length_c   1.000
_cell.angle_alpha   90.00
_cell.angle_beta   90.00
_cell.angle_gamma   90.00
#
_symmetry.space_group_name_H-M   'P 1'
#
loop_
_entity.id
_entity.type
_entity.pdbx_description
1 polymer ?
#
loop_
_entity_poly.entity_id
_entity_poly.type
_entity_poly.pdbx_seq_one_letter_code
_entity_poly.pdbx_strand_id
1 'polypeptide(L)'
;MSNAPVLLDIGSDAYGHQAEVDEVKKRMGIHHNYFDCWIFGFLENKNFNIDETVAKLRRRADFEREQLATYNVTDWMMENMRKGIIQMIGNDKAGRVTFYVCTARDKPVAARREESRMNFDMFVSYGTRLRPETKRCQITMLINQDKASMIGNLDMTLQADIALRIAKFYPGCVGKIYICKMGRMLSAMAKPIFSRLPAIVSDRIIIISDSDIHHGKLLELFDAEVLPVELGGKNDCNQQDNYDRFATTISNYFEQLKAAILRGEGVKEWELSNLRSAGYIEEVSRIDALKRSIIEPSLSLRDPLLIAPHESGRYSPSGTNGTATAQCVTPRSPAYYALDVEDDANLITCGTDSIEMDGLQSPGLMPRTSLIMSRSPLRNLFTDYVNQFTAIESFFRISLTEMHERQWLQIVQWELQERRTLLLESSLIHGDKLLAGLPSSVLLVAKGFLWLCLMVTSFFFLLGTCFIALLGVVTLINIFFAILVSPYYVFLYGTAFIVVASQFVILCSRGFDVTRSTFQGRVVQALRAFGAKALAFQLVIYVCCTVAFFLLFCIMAVRYDVLTGLQYSLAYGWIVAVCVIFLYHVLFAFGLRRLSTRSYAHGSRQNHAETTLYLFMEVEMDDEQMEQRFPPAEVMLLTMVAVLSVAMGVAFVTGGGFFFLCAAIVAQSVLLLLCTIFTIARNVSSSSDITICGVFYASVFWMSTLFTMSQNGWTGHWGSSLLASLFVMLFFVITGLVSVYGRWKGAVRRWLFRISWLLLLLHLLSCVVVLMASNYRFGLFVLALAVHLLLCIVRTNEASNKYGVFTIAACFTLVLLACCIMGRAGANDVYEGSVSDVLLPNYANRFRTSAAAGQVMLANLAASQTCASSMSGWSSVSAHESTLYAMPPLCLTQFSPTVDVIGIALFAKLGLNKDVAGQNADLAHWFPSFKRVPILETVDFRAMGFDVFREETATVNTTIVTTRPGSDLILLIESMTMWIDTYALSFFSFLMPVSYIDRVLPYLAFVHGIVPSQWEASIDKTTSAVCALLTKLRGDRENVLVVGHGPVGSRAAVIGLRAQDNVRSIVFSGPPVILSKFNLNVTARVMARRMLSVQTMQTLFSTWYLRTASMQFIPCSLGGMMCDAINTTIDELRRLCNW
;
A
#
# COMPACT_ATOMS: atom_id res chain seq x y z
N MET A 1 -15.62 -41.48 38.02
CA MET A 1 -16.25 -40.63 36.97
C MET A 1 -15.65 -40.97 35.60
N SER A 2 -16.44 -40.92 34.53
CA SER A 2 -16.12 -41.46 33.20
C SER A 2 -14.91 -40.79 32.51
N ASN A 3 -14.11 -41.58 31.80
CA ASN A 3 -13.07 -41.18 30.82
C ASN A 3 -13.67 -40.47 29.59
N ALA A 4 -14.55 -39.47 29.80
CA ALA A 4 -15.03 -38.64 28.72
C ALA A 4 -13.93 -37.65 28.30
N PRO A 5 -13.68 -37.45 26.99
CA PRO A 5 -12.68 -36.49 26.53
C PRO A 5 -13.07 -35.07 26.96
N VAL A 6 -12.16 -34.40 27.66
CA VAL A 6 -12.40 -33.10 28.33
C VAL A 6 -12.79 -32.00 27.32
N LEU A 7 -12.33 -32.08 26.06
CA LEU A 7 -12.72 -31.13 25.01
C LEU A 7 -14.21 -31.17 24.64
N LEU A 8 -14.92 -32.27 24.91
CA LEU A 8 -16.38 -32.33 24.72
C LEU A 8 -17.10 -31.33 25.64
N ASP A 9 -16.48 -30.92 26.75
CA ASP A 9 -17.03 -29.88 27.58
C ASP A 9 -17.19 -28.60 26.76
N ILE A 10 -16.30 -28.26 25.82
CA ILE A 10 -16.43 -27.09 24.93
C ILE A 10 -17.38 -27.36 23.75
N GLY A 11 -17.31 -28.56 23.16
CA GLY A 11 -18.20 -29.01 22.09
C GLY A 11 -17.54 -29.99 21.11
N SER A 12 -18.33 -30.54 20.18
CA SER A 12 -17.86 -31.50 19.17
C SER A 12 -16.79 -30.94 18.24
N ASP A 13 -16.87 -29.65 17.92
CA ASP A 13 -15.90 -28.98 17.05
C ASP A 13 -14.52 -28.88 17.71
N ALA A 14 -14.47 -28.64 19.03
CA ALA A 14 -13.23 -28.61 19.78
C ALA A 14 -12.60 -30.01 19.88
N TYR A 15 -13.43 -31.05 20.02
CA TYR A 15 -12.97 -32.43 20.03
C TYR A 15 -12.31 -32.86 18.70
N GLY A 16 -12.72 -32.27 17.57
CA GLY A 16 -12.08 -32.46 16.27
C GLY A 16 -10.60 -32.08 16.22
N HIS A 17 -10.12 -31.27 17.18
CA HIS A 17 -8.74 -30.80 17.29
C HIS A 17 -7.96 -31.45 18.45
N GLN A 18 -8.38 -32.62 18.93
CA GLN A 18 -7.70 -33.34 20.02
C GLN A 18 -6.24 -33.68 19.65
N ALA A 19 -5.96 -34.00 18.39
CA ALA A 19 -4.61 -34.36 17.93
C ALA A 19 -3.62 -33.19 18.08
N GLU A 20 -4.05 -31.97 17.75
CA GLU A 20 -3.26 -30.75 17.89
C GLU A 20 -3.02 -30.41 19.37
N VAL A 21 -4.03 -30.62 20.23
CA VAL A 21 -3.89 -30.46 21.70
C VAL A 21 -2.89 -31.46 22.27
N ASP A 22 -2.96 -32.72 21.84
CA ASP A 22 -2.06 -33.79 22.32
C ASP A 22 -0.59 -33.53 21.91
N GLU A 23 -0.36 -33.00 20.71
CA GLU A 23 0.98 -32.62 20.25
C GLU A 23 1.53 -31.41 21.04
N VAL A 24 0.71 -30.40 21.34
CA VAL A 24 1.12 -29.30 22.23
C VAL A 24 1.44 -29.82 23.64
N LYS A 25 0.60 -30.68 24.21
CA LYS A 25 0.84 -31.31 25.53
C LYS A 25 2.17 -32.04 25.57
N LYS A 26 2.47 -32.83 24.54
CA LYS A 26 3.74 -33.56 24.41
C LYS A 26 4.95 -32.62 24.43
N ARG A 27 4.88 -31.49 23.71
CA ARG A 27 5.97 -30.49 23.66
C ARG A 27 6.11 -29.64 24.92
N MET A 28 5.03 -29.50 25.69
CA MET A 28 5.01 -28.79 26.97
C MET A 28 5.27 -29.71 28.18
N GLY A 29 5.36 -31.03 27.99
CA GLY A 29 5.59 -32.00 29.07
C GLY A 29 4.35 -32.27 29.94
N ILE A 30 3.13 -32.05 29.42
CA ILE A 30 1.88 -32.22 30.16
C ILE A 30 1.33 -33.64 29.90
N HIS A 31 1.17 -34.43 30.97
CA HIS A 31 0.81 -35.86 30.88
C HIS A 31 -0.67 -36.17 31.23
N HIS A 32 -1.52 -35.16 31.38
CA HIS A 32 -2.92 -35.33 31.79
C HIS A 32 -3.87 -34.49 30.94
N ASN A 33 -5.17 -34.82 30.97
CA ASN A 33 -6.18 -34.18 30.09
C ASN A 33 -6.93 -32.99 30.72
N TYR A 34 -6.60 -32.62 31.97
CA TYR A 34 -7.30 -31.53 32.68
C TYR A 34 -7.11 -30.15 32.05
N PHE A 35 -6.07 -29.96 31.25
CA PHE A 35 -5.75 -28.67 30.62
C PHE A 35 -6.20 -28.59 29.17
N ASP A 36 -6.84 -29.63 28.62
CA ASP A 36 -7.16 -29.70 27.19
C ASP A 36 -7.99 -28.49 26.74
N CYS A 37 -9.01 -28.11 27.51
CA CYS A 37 -9.84 -26.92 27.24
C CYS A 37 -9.07 -25.60 27.30
N TRP A 38 -8.12 -25.49 28.23
CA TRP A 38 -7.29 -24.30 28.37
C TRP A 38 -6.31 -24.18 27.20
N ILE A 39 -5.61 -25.28 26.85
CA ILE A 39 -4.68 -25.35 25.71
C ILE A 39 -5.40 -25.07 24.38
N PHE A 40 -6.61 -25.62 24.21
CA PHE A 40 -7.44 -25.37 23.04
C PHE A 40 -7.68 -23.86 22.81
N GLY A 41 -7.87 -23.08 23.88
CA GLY A 41 -8.02 -21.63 23.79
C GLY A 41 -6.81 -20.90 23.19
N PHE A 42 -5.59 -21.41 23.42
CA PHE A 42 -4.37 -20.88 22.82
C PHE A 42 -4.21 -21.34 21.36
N LEU A 43 -4.58 -22.58 21.04
CA LEU A 43 -4.60 -23.11 19.67
C LEU A 43 -5.56 -22.33 18.78
N GLU A 44 -6.80 -22.10 19.24
CA GLU A 44 -7.81 -21.33 18.53
C GLU A 44 -7.29 -19.92 18.20
N ASN A 45 -6.59 -19.29 19.15
CA ASN A 45 -5.98 -17.97 18.93
C ASN A 45 -4.91 -17.95 17.84
N LYS A 46 -4.20 -19.07 17.65
CA LYS A 46 -3.10 -19.22 16.68
C LYS A 46 -3.51 -19.98 15.44
N ASN A 47 -4.81 -20.05 15.14
CA ASN A 47 -5.36 -20.79 14.00
C ASN A 47 -4.82 -22.24 13.95
N PHE A 48 -4.71 -22.87 15.12
CA PHE A 48 -4.22 -24.24 15.30
C PHE A 48 -2.75 -24.47 14.88
N ASN A 49 -1.93 -23.41 14.81
CA ASN A 49 -0.48 -23.54 14.64
C ASN A 49 0.19 -23.96 15.96
N ILE A 50 0.78 -25.16 15.97
CA ILE A 50 1.39 -25.79 17.14
C ILE A 50 2.64 -25.02 17.62
N ASP A 51 3.53 -24.62 16.72
CA ASP A 51 4.80 -23.97 17.08
C ASP A 51 4.56 -22.60 17.73
N GLU A 52 3.67 -21.80 17.14
CA GLU A 52 3.29 -20.51 17.70
C GLU A 52 2.55 -20.64 19.04
N THR A 53 1.74 -21.70 19.20
CA THR A 53 1.01 -21.98 20.43
C THR A 53 1.95 -22.34 21.57
N VAL A 54 2.93 -23.22 21.32
CA VAL A 54 3.97 -23.56 22.31
C VAL A 54 4.77 -22.32 22.70
N ALA A 55 5.17 -21.49 21.74
CA ALA A 55 5.87 -20.24 22.04
C ALA A 55 5.03 -19.26 22.88
N LYS A 56 3.70 -19.26 22.68
CA LYS A 56 2.78 -18.42 23.45
C LYS A 56 2.54 -18.94 24.86
N LEU A 57 2.41 -20.25 25.03
CA LEU A 57 2.31 -20.90 26.35
C LEU A 57 3.59 -20.69 27.17
N ARG A 58 4.77 -20.74 26.54
CA ARG A 58 6.04 -20.37 27.22
C ARG A 58 6.04 -18.91 27.67
N ARG A 59 5.64 -17.97 26.80
CA ARG A 59 5.47 -16.56 27.17
C ARG A 59 4.47 -16.35 28.31
N ARG A 60 3.41 -17.15 28.36
CA ARG A 60 2.46 -17.15 29.48
C ARG A 60 3.14 -17.60 30.78
N ALA A 61 3.95 -18.65 30.75
CA ALA A 61 4.71 -19.11 31.91
C ALA A 61 5.78 -18.09 32.37
N ASP A 62 6.39 -17.35 31.44
CA ASP A 62 7.31 -16.25 31.76
C ASP A 62 6.57 -15.08 32.43
N PHE A 63 5.41 -14.70 31.89
CA PHE A 63 4.54 -13.69 32.49
C PHE A 63 4.10 -14.05 33.92
N GLU A 64 3.78 -15.32 34.16
CA GLU A 64 3.43 -15.81 35.50
C GLU A 64 4.57 -15.62 36.50
N ARG A 65 5.80 -15.99 36.10
CA ARG A 65 6.99 -15.91 36.96
C ARG A 65 7.51 -14.48 37.16
N GLU A 66 7.48 -13.66 36.12
CA GLU A 66 8.10 -12.32 36.14
C GLU A 66 7.14 -11.22 36.60
N GLN A 67 5.86 -11.32 36.25
CA GLN A 67 4.86 -10.28 36.53
C GLN A 67 3.87 -10.69 37.61
N LEU A 68 3.13 -11.79 37.44
CA LEU A 68 2.09 -12.17 38.42
C LEU A 68 2.68 -12.40 39.83
N ALA A 69 3.86 -13.03 39.92
CA ALA A 69 4.52 -13.26 41.21
C ALA A 69 4.98 -11.97 41.93
N THR A 70 5.10 -10.85 41.22
CA THR A 70 5.61 -9.58 41.80
C THR A 70 4.49 -8.62 42.23
N TYR A 71 3.22 -8.97 41.99
CA TYR A 71 2.09 -8.12 42.38
C TYR A 71 1.90 -8.10 43.90
N ASN A 72 1.76 -6.90 44.45
CA ASN A 72 1.42 -6.68 45.86
C ASN A 72 0.06 -5.99 45.91
N VAL A 73 -0.88 -6.57 46.65
CA VAL A 73 -2.22 -6.01 46.82
C VAL A 73 -2.13 -4.75 47.69
N THR A 74 -2.41 -3.58 47.11
CA THR A 74 -2.40 -2.30 47.85
C THR A 74 -3.76 -2.00 48.48
N ASP A 75 -3.79 -1.11 49.48
CA ASP A 75 -5.04 -0.66 50.10
C ASP A 75 -6.02 -0.08 49.08
N TRP A 76 -5.49 0.66 48.09
CA TRP A 76 -6.29 1.21 46.99
C TRP A 76 -6.87 0.12 46.09
N MET A 77 -6.09 -0.92 45.78
CA MET A 77 -6.58 -2.06 44.99
C MET A 77 -7.73 -2.77 45.70
N MET A 78 -7.61 -2.99 47.01
CA MET A 78 -8.68 -3.54 47.85
C MET A 78 -9.91 -2.66 47.88
N GLU A 79 -9.75 -1.36 48.12
CA GLU A 79 -10.86 -0.39 48.09
C GLU A 79 -11.55 -0.39 46.72
N ASN A 80 -10.79 -0.50 45.64
CA ASN A 80 -11.33 -0.53 44.29
C ASN A 80 -12.09 -1.83 43.98
N MET A 81 -11.63 -2.98 44.49
CA MET A 81 -12.36 -4.26 44.37
C MET A 81 -13.68 -4.23 45.16
N ARG A 82 -13.70 -3.61 46.35
CA ARG A 82 -14.89 -3.46 47.22
C ARG A 82 -16.00 -2.57 46.64
N LYS A 83 -15.73 -1.81 45.58
CA LYS A 83 -16.76 -1.02 44.86
C LYS A 83 -17.73 -1.89 44.05
N GLY A 84 -17.47 -3.20 43.92
CA GLY A 84 -18.32 -4.11 43.16
C GLY A 84 -18.38 -3.77 41.67
N ILE A 85 -17.25 -3.31 41.10
CA ILE A 85 -17.14 -3.02 39.65
C ILE A 85 -17.24 -4.32 38.84
N ILE A 86 -16.56 -5.38 39.29
CA ILE A 86 -16.62 -6.73 38.72
C ILE A 86 -17.14 -7.66 39.81
N GLN A 87 -18.15 -8.47 39.49
CA GLN A 87 -18.79 -9.43 40.38
C GLN A 87 -18.92 -10.79 39.69
N MET A 88 -18.90 -11.88 40.46
CA MET A 88 -19.15 -13.23 39.94
C MET A 88 -20.58 -13.65 40.30
N ILE A 89 -21.44 -13.82 39.29
CA ILE A 89 -22.89 -13.98 39.51
C ILE A 89 -23.42 -15.40 39.27
N GLY A 90 -22.59 -16.31 38.77
CA GLY A 90 -22.97 -17.70 38.47
C GLY A 90 -22.43 -18.19 37.12
N ASN A 91 -23.00 -19.27 36.61
CA ASN A 91 -22.66 -19.83 35.31
C ASN A 91 -23.70 -19.48 34.24
N ASP A 92 -23.27 -19.27 33.01
CA ASP A 92 -24.19 -19.20 31.87
C ASP A 92 -24.69 -20.60 31.48
N LYS A 93 -25.70 -20.68 30.60
CA LYS A 93 -26.24 -21.98 30.16
C LYS A 93 -25.24 -22.84 29.39
N ALA A 94 -24.13 -22.26 28.95
CA ALA A 94 -23.04 -23.03 28.36
C ALA A 94 -22.11 -23.61 29.44
N GLY A 95 -22.18 -23.19 30.70
CA GLY A 95 -21.29 -23.63 31.78
C GLY A 95 -20.02 -22.78 31.93
N ARG A 96 -20.02 -21.53 31.45
CA ARG A 96 -18.93 -20.56 31.66
C ARG A 96 -19.24 -19.66 32.86
N VAL A 97 -18.23 -19.27 33.64
CA VAL A 97 -18.43 -18.35 34.77
C VAL A 97 -18.77 -16.97 34.25
N THR A 98 -19.74 -16.31 34.87
CA THR A 98 -20.22 -15.01 34.45
C THR A 98 -19.70 -13.92 35.37
N PHE A 99 -18.92 -13.01 34.80
CA PHE A 99 -18.51 -11.74 35.41
C PHE A 99 -19.49 -10.65 35.05
N TYR A 100 -20.20 -10.13 36.03
CA TYR A 100 -21.03 -8.95 35.90
C TYR A 100 -20.20 -7.69 36.14
N VAL A 101 -20.15 -6.79 35.15
CA VAL A 101 -19.33 -5.57 35.19
C VAL A 101 -20.24 -4.35 35.17
N CYS A 102 -20.23 -3.54 36.24
CA CYS A 102 -21.05 -2.34 36.35
C CYS A 102 -20.20 -1.08 36.10
N THR A 103 -20.23 -0.58 34.87
CA THR A 103 -19.36 0.54 34.44
C THR A 103 -19.69 1.88 35.09
N ALA A 104 -20.91 2.08 35.58
CA ALA A 104 -21.29 3.29 36.29
C ALA A 104 -20.50 3.49 37.61
N ARG A 105 -20.01 2.38 38.19
CA ARG A 105 -19.19 2.38 39.42
C ARG A 105 -17.71 2.52 39.15
N ASP A 106 -17.30 2.30 37.91
CA ASP A 106 -15.92 2.48 37.48
C ASP A 106 -15.64 3.98 37.30
N LYS A 107 -14.65 4.49 38.02
CA LYS A 107 -14.15 5.87 37.92
C LYS A 107 -12.63 5.80 37.73
N PRO A 108 -12.17 5.41 36.54
CA PRO A 108 -10.76 5.15 36.30
C PRO A 108 -9.95 6.45 36.45
N VAL A 109 -8.82 6.36 37.15
CA VAL A 109 -7.86 7.46 37.31
C VAL A 109 -6.59 7.11 36.55
N ALA A 110 -6.15 7.98 35.64
CA ALA A 110 -5.00 7.71 34.76
C ALA A 110 -3.73 7.30 35.52
N ALA A 111 -3.47 7.90 36.70
CA ALA A 111 -2.32 7.58 37.55
C ALA A 111 -2.36 6.18 38.18
N ARG A 112 -3.52 5.51 38.17
CA ARG A 112 -3.77 4.20 38.82
C ARG A 112 -4.15 3.11 37.81
N ARG A 113 -3.84 3.32 36.53
CA ARG A 113 -4.10 2.35 35.45
C ARG A 113 -3.39 1.02 35.69
N GLU A 114 -2.14 1.05 36.12
CA GLU A 114 -1.37 -0.18 36.37
C GLU A 114 -1.99 -1.03 37.48
N GLU A 115 -2.40 -0.40 38.59
CA GLU A 115 -3.09 -1.09 39.69
C GLU A 115 -4.46 -1.65 39.24
N SER A 116 -5.19 -0.91 38.39
CA SER A 116 -6.44 -1.40 37.78
C SER A 116 -6.21 -2.60 36.84
N ARG A 117 -5.09 -2.59 36.11
CA ARG A 117 -4.64 -3.66 35.23
C ARG A 117 -4.25 -4.92 36.03
N MET A 118 -3.63 -4.75 37.20
CA MET A 118 -3.31 -5.82 38.14
C MET A 118 -4.58 -6.43 38.75
N ASN A 119 -5.52 -5.60 39.20
CA ASN A 119 -6.84 -6.08 39.65
C ASN A 119 -7.52 -6.95 38.58
N PHE A 120 -7.50 -6.51 37.31
CA PHE A 120 -8.07 -7.29 36.21
C PHE A 120 -7.40 -8.68 36.06
N ASP A 121 -6.07 -8.77 36.14
CA ASP A 121 -5.38 -10.07 36.09
C ASP A 121 -5.79 -10.99 37.25
N MET A 122 -5.95 -10.43 38.46
CA MET A 122 -6.39 -11.17 39.64
C MET A 122 -7.80 -11.73 39.43
N PHE A 123 -8.74 -10.90 38.96
CA PHE A 123 -10.11 -11.32 38.64
C PHE A 123 -10.12 -12.45 37.59
N VAL A 124 -9.42 -12.26 36.46
CA VAL A 124 -9.42 -13.25 35.38
C VAL A 124 -8.75 -14.54 35.80
N SER A 125 -7.66 -14.49 36.57
CA SER A 125 -6.99 -15.68 37.10
C SER A 125 -7.94 -16.48 37.98
N TYR A 126 -8.64 -15.82 38.93
CA TYR A 126 -9.63 -16.48 39.79
C TYR A 126 -10.83 -17.06 39.01
N GLY A 127 -11.37 -16.32 38.03
CA GLY A 127 -12.54 -16.75 37.25
C GLY A 127 -12.26 -17.89 36.27
N THR A 128 -11.01 -18.00 35.83
CA THR A 128 -10.58 -19.03 34.86
C THR A 128 -9.94 -20.25 35.55
N ARG A 129 -9.99 -20.32 36.89
CA ARG A 129 -9.45 -21.44 37.66
C ARG A 129 -10.05 -22.79 37.28
N LEU A 130 -9.27 -23.85 37.46
CA LEU A 130 -9.77 -25.23 37.35
C LEU A 130 -10.79 -25.49 38.46
N ARG A 131 -11.89 -26.16 38.11
CA ARG A 131 -12.95 -26.51 39.05
C ARG A 131 -13.40 -27.96 38.84
N PRO A 132 -13.89 -28.62 39.90
CA PRO A 132 -14.30 -30.03 39.80
C PRO A 132 -15.53 -30.20 38.90
N GLU A 133 -16.45 -29.26 38.90
CA GLU A 133 -17.70 -29.30 38.13
C GLU A 133 -17.54 -28.94 36.65
N THR A 134 -16.54 -28.12 36.28
CA THR A 134 -16.30 -27.73 34.88
C THR A 134 -14.82 -27.52 34.60
N LYS A 135 -14.28 -28.16 33.56
CA LYS A 135 -12.86 -28.04 33.17
C LYS A 135 -12.62 -27.01 32.05
N ARG A 136 -13.62 -26.16 31.75
CA ARG A 136 -13.59 -25.23 30.61
C ARG A 136 -12.58 -24.09 30.74
N CYS A 137 -12.25 -23.65 31.96
CA CYS A 137 -11.39 -22.49 32.23
C CYS A 137 -11.80 -21.20 31.47
N GLN A 138 -13.10 -21.05 31.19
CA GLN A 138 -13.65 -19.94 30.42
C GLN A 138 -14.60 -19.07 31.24
N ILE A 139 -14.50 -17.77 31.03
CA ILE A 139 -15.39 -16.75 31.59
C ILE A 139 -16.20 -16.04 30.50
N THR A 140 -17.38 -15.57 30.88
CA THR A 140 -18.25 -14.69 30.11
C THR A 140 -18.34 -13.37 30.85
N MET A 141 -18.16 -12.24 30.18
CA MET A 141 -18.31 -10.92 30.77
C MET A 141 -19.66 -10.31 30.36
N LEU A 142 -20.46 -9.89 31.32
CA LEU A 142 -21.73 -9.21 31.15
C LEU A 142 -21.57 -7.76 31.62
N ILE A 143 -21.33 -6.85 30.69
CA ILE A 143 -20.99 -5.44 30.96
C ILE A 143 -22.27 -4.60 30.89
N ASN A 144 -22.69 -4.05 32.03
CA ASN A 144 -23.78 -3.10 32.12
C ASN A 144 -23.26 -1.66 31.95
N GLN A 145 -23.77 -0.97 30.93
CA GLN A 145 -23.45 0.43 30.62
C GLN A 145 -24.58 1.42 30.96
N ASP A 146 -25.58 0.98 31.73
CA ASP A 146 -26.62 1.84 32.23
C ASP A 146 -26.02 3.01 33.04
N LYS A 147 -26.41 4.24 32.71
CA LYS A 147 -25.91 5.50 33.33
C LYS A 147 -24.40 5.78 33.20
N ALA A 148 -23.66 5.05 32.35
CA ALA A 148 -22.24 5.32 32.12
C ALA A 148 -22.02 6.60 31.28
N SER A 149 -21.09 7.46 31.71
CA SER A 149 -20.73 8.68 30.99
C SER A 149 -19.36 8.56 30.28
N MET A 150 -19.25 9.10 29.06
CA MET A 150 -18.01 9.15 28.28
C MET A 150 -16.90 10.00 28.93
N ILE A 151 -17.26 10.89 29.87
CA ILE A 151 -16.35 11.87 30.46
C ILE A 151 -15.79 11.38 31.81
N GLY A 152 -16.53 10.53 32.55
CA GLY A 152 -16.16 10.14 33.90
C GLY A 152 -15.86 8.65 34.12
N ASN A 153 -16.43 7.75 33.30
CA ASN A 153 -16.46 6.32 33.63
C ASN A 153 -15.69 5.43 32.63
N LEU A 154 -15.49 5.89 31.39
CA LEU A 154 -14.90 5.08 30.33
C LEU A 154 -13.50 5.59 29.98
N ASP A 155 -12.46 5.00 30.59
CA ASP A 155 -11.08 5.18 30.12
C ASP A 155 -10.80 4.23 28.95
N MET A 156 -10.92 4.77 27.73
CA MET A 156 -10.71 4.01 26.50
C MET A 156 -9.31 3.43 26.37
N THR A 157 -8.30 4.02 27.02
CA THR A 157 -6.93 3.49 26.98
C THR A 157 -6.80 2.25 27.85
N LEU A 158 -7.39 2.26 29.05
CA LEU A 158 -7.47 1.09 29.93
C LEU A 158 -8.24 -0.06 29.27
N GLN A 159 -9.36 0.23 28.60
CA GLN A 159 -10.16 -0.78 27.90
C GLN A 159 -9.41 -1.44 26.74
N ALA A 160 -8.64 -0.65 25.97
CA ALA A 160 -7.80 -1.19 24.90
C ALA A 160 -6.62 -2.02 25.44
N ASP A 161 -6.00 -1.57 26.53
CA ASP A 161 -4.93 -2.30 27.20
C ASP A 161 -5.43 -3.63 27.76
N ILE A 162 -6.59 -3.64 28.44
CA ILE A 162 -7.25 -4.88 28.89
C ILE A 162 -7.53 -5.83 27.72
N ALA A 163 -8.05 -5.33 26.59
CA ALA A 163 -8.33 -6.15 25.42
C ALA A 163 -7.05 -6.76 24.80
N LEU A 164 -5.96 -5.98 24.70
CA LEU A 164 -4.66 -6.49 24.26
C LEU A 164 -4.10 -7.50 25.27
N ARG A 165 -4.28 -7.25 26.56
CA ARG A 165 -3.83 -8.14 27.64
C ARG A 165 -4.56 -9.48 27.60
N ILE A 166 -5.87 -9.49 27.37
CA ILE A 166 -6.65 -10.71 27.10
C ILE A 166 -6.08 -11.44 25.88
N ALA A 167 -5.87 -10.73 24.77
CA ALA A 167 -5.36 -11.34 23.54
C ALA A 167 -3.95 -11.93 23.72
N LYS A 168 -3.10 -11.31 24.55
CA LYS A 168 -1.70 -11.71 24.77
C LYS A 168 -1.56 -12.84 25.78
N PHE A 169 -2.17 -12.73 26.97
CA PHE A 169 -1.93 -13.65 28.10
C PHE A 169 -3.12 -14.52 28.49
N TYR A 170 -4.34 -14.18 28.08
CA TYR A 170 -5.55 -14.95 28.39
C TYR A 170 -6.35 -15.34 27.13
N PRO A 171 -5.70 -15.78 26.02
CA PRO A 171 -6.42 -16.16 24.82
C PRO A 171 -7.33 -17.34 25.10
N GLY A 172 -8.56 -17.32 24.60
CA GLY A 172 -9.50 -18.40 24.83
C GLY A 172 -10.22 -18.33 26.17
N CYS A 173 -9.59 -17.80 27.22
CA CYS A 173 -10.14 -17.72 28.57
C CYS A 173 -11.38 -16.81 28.69
N VAL A 174 -11.44 -15.70 27.94
CA VAL A 174 -12.64 -14.85 27.88
C VAL A 174 -13.50 -15.31 26.71
N GLY A 175 -14.50 -16.16 26.95
CA GLY A 175 -15.33 -16.80 25.92
C GLY A 175 -16.26 -15.85 25.18
N LYS A 176 -17.02 -15.01 25.90
CA LYS A 176 -17.92 -13.99 25.33
C LYS A 176 -17.97 -12.73 26.20
N ILE A 177 -18.19 -11.58 25.57
CA ILE A 177 -18.34 -10.27 26.22
C ILE A 177 -19.67 -9.68 25.74
N TYR A 178 -20.68 -9.62 26.59
CA TYR A 178 -21.98 -9.03 26.30
C TYR A 178 -22.04 -7.61 26.85
N ILE A 179 -22.19 -6.61 25.98
CA ILE A 179 -22.35 -5.20 26.37
C ILE A 179 -23.84 -4.85 26.33
N CYS A 180 -24.41 -4.56 27.49
CA CYS A 180 -25.82 -4.29 27.70
C CYS A 180 -26.06 -2.81 28.01
N LYS A 181 -27.26 -2.31 27.66
CA LYS A 181 -27.71 -0.94 27.98
C LYS A 181 -26.77 0.17 27.49
N MET A 182 -26.09 -0.06 26.37
CA MET A 182 -25.22 0.93 25.76
C MET A 182 -26.05 1.99 25.01
N GLY A 183 -25.96 3.25 25.43
CA GLY A 183 -26.67 4.36 24.78
C GLY A 183 -26.35 4.49 23.28
N ARG A 184 -27.30 4.98 22.47
CA ARG A 184 -27.17 5.04 21.00
C ARG A 184 -25.91 5.79 20.53
N MET A 185 -25.57 6.89 21.20
CA MET A 185 -24.37 7.68 20.89
C MET A 185 -23.09 6.90 21.21
N LEU A 186 -23.06 6.20 22.34
CA LEU A 186 -21.93 5.37 22.77
C LEU A 186 -21.76 4.15 21.84
N SER A 187 -22.86 3.52 21.43
CA SER A 187 -22.86 2.43 20.46
C SER A 187 -22.31 2.85 19.09
N ALA A 188 -22.66 4.05 18.62
CA ALA A 188 -22.14 4.60 17.37
C ALA A 188 -20.63 4.87 17.42
N MET A 189 -20.10 5.30 18.58
CA MET A 189 -18.67 5.58 18.76
C MET A 189 -17.84 4.35 19.10
N ALA A 190 -18.39 3.38 19.83
CA ALA A 190 -17.67 2.18 20.28
C ALA A 190 -17.54 1.11 19.19
N LYS A 191 -18.52 0.98 18.27
CA LYS A 191 -18.47 0.02 17.16
C LYS A 191 -17.21 0.13 16.27
N PRO A 192 -16.81 1.35 15.82
CA PRO A 192 -15.55 1.54 15.11
C PRO A 192 -14.32 1.08 15.91
N ILE A 193 -14.34 1.22 17.23
CA ILE A 193 -13.21 0.92 18.12
C ILE A 193 -13.12 -0.59 18.38
N PHE A 194 -14.25 -1.24 18.70
CA PHE A 194 -14.29 -2.70 18.87
C PHE A 194 -13.85 -3.45 17.61
N SER A 195 -14.17 -2.92 16.43
CA SER A 195 -13.71 -3.50 15.15
C SER A 195 -12.19 -3.44 14.95
N ARG A 196 -11.48 -2.61 15.73
CA ARG A 196 -10.02 -2.42 15.69
C ARG A 196 -9.26 -3.23 16.75
N LEU A 197 -9.97 -3.88 17.68
CA LEU A 197 -9.37 -4.77 18.68
C LEU A 197 -8.93 -6.11 18.06
N PRO A 198 -7.95 -6.83 18.66
CA PRO A 198 -7.52 -8.13 18.19
C PRO A 198 -8.70 -9.06 17.92
N ALA A 199 -8.61 -9.83 16.82
CA ALA A 199 -9.66 -10.69 16.32
C ALA A 199 -10.28 -11.61 17.38
N ILE A 200 -9.44 -12.12 18.29
CA ILE A 200 -9.80 -13.01 19.38
C ILE A 200 -10.68 -12.35 20.46
N VAL A 201 -10.65 -11.03 20.58
CA VAL A 201 -11.48 -10.27 21.53
C VAL A 201 -12.67 -9.64 20.80
N SER A 202 -12.44 -9.03 19.64
CA SER A 202 -13.51 -8.33 18.89
C SER A 202 -14.63 -9.26 18.44
N ASP A 203 -14.36 -10.51 18.04
CA ASP A 203 -15.42 -11.49 17.69
C ASP A 203 -16.19 -12.01 18.90
N ARG A 204 -15.67 -11.79 20.10
CA ARG A 204 -16.29 -12.23 21.34
C ARG A 204 -17.20 -11.15 21.93
N ILE A 205 -17.13 -9.91 21.43
CA ILE A 205 -17.98 -8.80 21.86
C ILE A 205 -19.34 -8.85 21.13
N ILE A 206 -20.42 -8.89 21.89
CA ILE A 206 -21.80 -8.87 21.42
C ILE A 206 -22.52 -7.71 22.12
N ILE A 207 -23.08 -6.80 21.33
CA ILE A 207 -23.86 -5.67 21.85
C ILE A 207 -25.33 -6.07 21.91
N ILE A 208 -25.93 -5.98 23.09
CA ILE A 208 -27.34 -6.28 23.34
C ILE A 208 -28.07 -4.96 23.61
N SER A 209 -29.09 -4.67 22.78
CA SER A 209 -29.88 -3.44 22.91
C SER A 209 -30.92 -3.54 24.03
N ASP A 210 -31.41 -2.40 24.53
CA ASP A 210 -32.49 -2.37 25.52
C ASP A 210 -33.75 -3.12 25.04
N SER A 211 -34.06 -3.00 23.75
CA SER A 211 -35.13 -3.79 23.13
C SER A 211 -34.85 -5.28 23.22
N ASP A 212 -33.63 -5.75 22.90
CA ASP A 212 -33.30 -7.18 22.99
C ASP A 212 -33.44 -7.73 24.42
N ILE A 213 -33.12 -6.91 25.44
CA ILE A 213 -33.27 -7.27 26.85
C ILE A 213 -34.76 -7.44 27.20
N HIS A 214 -35.62 -6.49 26.78
CA HIS A 214 -37.07 -6.57 26.99
C HIS A 214 -37.72 -7.77 26.28
N HIS A 215 -37.17 -8.21 25.14
CA HIS A 215 -37.63 -9.42 24.43
C HIS A 215 -37.09 -10.72 25.03
N GLY A 216 -36.34 -10.67 26.14
CA GLY A 216 -35.87 -11.87 26.84
C GLY A 216 -34.64 -12.54 26.24
N LYS A 217 -33.89 -11.89 25.33
CA LYS A 217 -32.71 -12.48 24.67
C LYS A 217 -31.60 -12.89 25.64
N LEU A 218 -31.47 -12.20 26.78
CA LEU A 218 -30.53 -12.59 27.84
C LEU A 218 -30.99 -13.86 28.58
N LEU A 219 -32.29 -14.09 28.72
CA LEU A 219 -32.86 -15.30 29.35
C LEU A 219 -32.70 -16.55 28.47
N GLU A 220 -32.43 -16.38 27.18
CA GLU A 220 -32.00 -17.50 26.32
C GLU A 220 -30.60 -17.98 26.69
N LEU A 221 -29.71 -17.07 27.13
CA LEU A 221 -28.29 -17.32 27.37
C LEU A 221 -27.96 -17.60 28.86
N PHE A 222 -28.73 -17.01 29.77
CA PHE A 222 -28.56 -17.11 31.22
C PHE A 222 -29.85 -17.60 31.87
N ASP A 223 -29.74 -18.30 32.99
CA ASP A 223 -30.90 -18.64 33.81
C ASP A 223 -31.41 -17.40 34.56
N ALA A 224 -32.72 -17.34 34.80
CA ALA A 224 -33.35 -16.20 35.47
C ALA A 224 -32.80 -15.98 36.89
N GLU A 225 -32.39 -17.03 37.58
CA GLU A 225 -31.82 -16.99 38.93
C GLU A 225 -30.35 -16.51 38.94
N VAL A 226 -29.65 -16.54 37.81
CA VAL A 226 -28.26 -16.04 37.67
C VAL A 226 -28.24 -14.58 37.24
N LEU A 227 -29.16 -14.20 36.34
CA LEU A 227 -29.18 -12.88 35.74
C LEU A 227 -29.60 -11.79 36.76
N PRO A 228 -28.90 -10.63 36.83
CA PRO A 228 -29.27 -9.56 37.75
C PRO A 228 -30.66 -8.97 37.47
N VAL A 229 -31.34 -8.49 38.51
CA VAL A 229 -32.65 -7.81 38.39
C VAL A 229 -32.59 -6.66 37.38
N GLU A 230 -31.47 -5.93 37.35
CA GLU A 230 -31.24 -4.78 36.46
C GLU A 230 -31.21 -5.12 34.96
N LEU A 231 -31.01 -6.40 34.63
CA LEU A 231 -30.99 -6.93 33.26
C LEU A 231 -32.16 -7.89 32.98
N GLY A 232 -33.16 -7.93 33.86
CA GLY A 232 -34.40 -8.70 33.67
C GLY A 232 -34.41 -10.10 34.30
N GLY A 233 -33.49 -10.40 35.22
CA GLY A 233 -33.51 -11.64 36.01
C GLY A 233 -34.03 -11.45 37.44
N LYS A 234 -33.67 -12.36 38.34
CA LYS A 234 -34.10 -12.39 39.74
C LYS A 234 -32.96 -12.28 40.76
N ASN A 235 -31.71 -12.29 40.31
CA ASN A 235 -30.55 -12.24 41.19
C ASN A 235 -30.35 -10.83 41.76
N ASP A 236 -30.55 -10.65 43.07
CA ASP A 236 -30.22 -9.39 43.76
C ASP A 236 -28.74 -9.39 44.20
N CYS A 237 -27.85 -9.32 43.22
CA CYS A 237 -26.42 -9.32 43.47
C CYS A 237 -25.88 -7.98 43.98
N ASN A 238 -26.74 -6.96 44.15
CA ASN A 238 -26.32 -5.58 44.31
C ASN A 238 -26.15 -5.09 45.76
N GLN A 239 -25.47 -5.90 46.59
CA GLN A 239 -25.28 -5.64 48.02
C GLN A 239 -23.80 -5.45 48.37
N GLN A 240 -23.49 -4.53 49.29
CA GLN A 240 -22.10 -4.17 49.64
C GLN A 240 -21.34 -5.33 50.31
N ASP A 241 -22.02 -6.08 51.17
CA ASP A 241 -21.44 -7.23 51.89
C ASP A 241 -20.90 -8.30 50.92
N ASN A 242 -21.58 -8.49 49.78
CA ASN A 242 -21.16 -9.41 48.73
C ASN A 242 -19.86 -8.94 48.05
N TYR A 243 -19.67 -7.63 47.88
CA TYR A 243 -18.46 -7.08 47.27
C TYR A 243 -17.26 -7.21 48.20
N ASP A 244 -17.48 -6.98 49.49
CA ASP A 244 -16.44 -7.09 50.52
C ASP A 244 -15.98 -8.54 50.68
N ARG A 245 -16.92 -9.50 50.68
CA ARG A 245 -16.61 -10.94 50.68
C ARG A 245 -15.83 -11.33 49.41
N PHE A 246 -16.30 -10.94 48.23
CA PHE A 246 -15.64 -11.29 46.96
C PHE A 246 -14.23 -10.70 46.85
N ALA A 247 -14.02 -9.45 47.26
CA ALA A 247 -12.71 -8.81 47.27
C ALA A 247 -11.72 -9.55 48.20
N THR A 248 -12.19 -9.97 49.38
CA THR A 248 -11.36 -10.71 50.36
C THR A 248 -10.99 -12.09 49.82
N THR A 249 -11.93 -12.81 49.19
CA THR A 249 -11.68 -14.12 48.57
C THR A 249 -10.63 -14.03 47.46
N ILE A 250 -10.72 -13.04 46.57
CA ILE A 250 -9.75 -12.87 45.47
C ILE A 250 -8.36 -12.57 46.03
N SER A 251 -8.28 -11.70 47.03
CA SER A 251 -7.01 -11.39 47.69
C SER A 251 -6.38 -12.65 48.30
N ASN A 252 -7.16 -13.45 49.02
CA ASN A 252 -6.68 -14.69 49.65
C ASN A 252 -6.22 -15.72 48.60
N TYR A 253 -7.02 -15.93 47.55
CA TYR A 253 -6.63 -16.83 46.46
C TYR A 253 -5.34 -16.37 45.79
N PHE A 254 -5.19 -15.06 45.54
CA PHE A 254 -4.02 -14.53 44.84
C PHE A 254 -2.74 -14.62 45.69
N GLU A 255 -2.81 -14.39 47.00
CA GLU A 255 -1.66 -14.58 47.90
C GLU A 255 -1.19 -16.05 47.92
N GLN A 256 -2.13 -17.00 47.93
CA GLN A 256 -1.77 -18.42 47.82
C GLN A 256 -1.16 -18.77 46.46
N LEU A 257 -1.73 -18.21 45.38
CA LEU A 257 -1.21 -18.39 44.02
C LEU A 257 0.22 -17.87 43.89
N LYS A 258 0.48 -16.66 44.41
CA LYS A 258 1.80 -16.05 44.43
C LYS A 258 2.82 -16.91 45.17
N ALA A 259 2.44 -17.45 46.34
CA ALA A 259 3.30 -18.36 47.09
C ALA A 259 3.63 -19.63 46.29
N ALA A 260 2.71 -20.13 45.46
CA ALA A 260 2.94 -21.29 44.60
C ALA A 260 3.88 -20.99 43.43
N ILE A 261 3.71 -19.85 42.75
CA ILE A 261 4.60 -19.44 41.66
C ILE A 261 6.03 -19.25 42.18
N LEU A 262 6.21 -18.69 43.37
CA LEU A 262 7.51 -18.54 44.02
C LEU A 262 8.18 -19.89 44.38
N ARG A 263 7.40 -20.97 44.57
CA ARG A 263 7.91 -22.34 44.73
C ARG A 263 8.27 -23.02 43.40
N GLY A 264 8.02 -22.36 42.27
CA GLY A 264 8.31 -22.88 40.94
C GLY A 264 7.16 -23.67 40.29
N GLU A 265 5.95 -23.61 40.86
CA GLU A 265 4.76 -24.25 40.28
C GLU A 265 4.07 -23.31 39.28
N GLY A 266 3.57 -23.84 38.16
CA GLY A 266 2.71 -23.10 37.24
C GLY A 266 1.32 -22.85 37.84
N VAL A 267 0.61 -21.81 37.38
CA VAL A 267 -0.72 -21.44 37.92
C VAL A 267 -1.70 -22.62 37.83
N LYS A 268 -1.75 -23.30 36.67
CA LYS A 268 -2.70 -24.40 36.43
C LYS A 268 -2.29 -25.70 37.12
N GLU A 269 -1.00 -25.96 37.26
CA GLU A 269 -0.46 -27.08 38.03
C GLU A 269 -0.79 -26.96 39.52
N TRP A 270 -0.66 -25.76 40.10
CA TRP A 270 -1.03 -25.51 41.49
C TRP A 270 -2.53 -25.71 41.74
N GLU A 271 -3.39 -25.16 40.87
CA GLU A 271 -4.84 -25.37 40.95
C GLU A 271 -5.21 -26.86 40.89
N LEU A 272 -4.57 -27.63 40.01
CA LEU A 272 -4.79 -29.07 39.91
C LEU A 272 -4.31 -29.82 41.16
N SER A 273 -3.20 -29.39 41.77
CA SER A 273 -2.69 -29.94 43.02
C SER A 273 -3.68 -29.74 44.18
N ASN A 274 -4.27 -28.54 44.29
CA ASN A 274 -5.28 -28.24 45.29
C ASN A 274 -6.55 -29.08 45.12
N LEU A 275 -7.01 -29.31 43.88
CA LEU A 275 -8.16 -30.18 43.63
C LEU A 275 -7.88 -31.65 43.98
N ARG A 276 -6.62 -32.10 43.85
CA ARG A 276 -6.20 -33.44 44.28
C ARG A 276 -6.13 -33.55 45.80
N SER A 277 -5.54 -32.56 46.48
CA SER A 277 -5.44 -32.57 47.95
C SER A 277 -6.80 -32.49 48.63
N ALA A 278 -7.77 -31.81 48.01
CA ALA A 278 -9.16 -31.74 48.48
C ALA A 278 -10.01 -32.98 48.13
N GLY A 279 -9.43 -34.00 47.48
CA GLY A 279 -10.11 -35.28 47.24
C GLY A 279 -11.13 -35.29 46.08
N TYR A 280 -11.23 -34.21 45.30
CA TYR A 280 -12.17 -34.11 44.17
C TYR A 280 -11.73 -34.87 42.91
N ILE A 281 -10.50 -35.39 42.88
CA ILE A 281 -9.93 -36.12 41.74
C ILE A 281 -9.35 -37.46 42.23
N GLU A 282 -9.93 -38.58 41.79
CA GLU A 282 -9.40 -39.92 42.10
C GLU A 282 -8.01 -40.14 41.49
N GLU A 283 -7.11 -40.67 42.31
CA GLU A 283 -5.71 -40.90 41.98
C GLU A 283 -5.58 -42.01 40.90
N VAL A 284 -5.01 -41.67 39.74
CA VAL A 284 -4.60 -42.63 38.68
C VAL A 284 -3.46 -43.57 39.16
N SER A 285 -2.96 -43.36 40.38
CA SER A 285 -1.81 -44.03 40.98
C SER A 285 -1.93 -45.56 41.07
N ARG A 286 -3.14 -46.13 41.18
CA ARG A 286 -3.32 -47.60 41.30
C ARG A 286 -3.09 -48.36 40.00
N ILE A 287 -3.39 -47.79 38.83
CA ILE A 287 -3.25 -48.49 37.55
C ILE A 287 -1.81 -48.41 37.03
N ASP A 288 -1.10 -47.31 37.30
CA ASP A 288 0.32 -47.18 36.95
C ASP A 288 1.23 -48.02 37.87
N ALA A 289 0.87 -48.18 39.15
CA ALA A 289 1.52 -49.14 40.03
C ALA A 289 1.31 -50.59 39.55
N LEU A 290 0.12 -50.91 39.04
CA LEU A 290 -0.18 -52.23 38.46
C LEU A 290 0.59 -52.48 37.15
N LYS A 291 0.69 -51.48 36.26
CA LYS A 291 1.46 -51.57 35.01
C LYS A 291 2.94 -51.78 35.24
N ARG A 292 3.56 -51.12 36.24
CA ARG A 292 4.95 -51.38 36.61
C ARG A 292 5.17 -52.78 37.18
N SER A 293 4.19 -53.34 37.89
CA SER A 293 4.28 -54.70 38.42
C SER A 293 4.15 -55.81 37.37
N ILE A 294 3.60 -55.51 36.18
CA ILE A 294 3.38 -56.49 35.10
C ILE A 294 4.57 -56.54 34.12
N ILE A 295 5.41 -55.50 34.08
CA ILE A 295 6.46 -55.34 33.05
C ILE A 295 7.83 -55.90 33.49
N GLU A 296 8.03 -56.31 34.75
CA GLU A 296 9.30 -56.90 35.18
C GLU A 296 9.15 -58.23 35.94
N PRO A 297 9.40 -59.37 35.27
CA PRO A 297 10.01 -60.54 35.88
C PRO A 297 11.53 -60.48 35.64
N SER A 298 12.27 -60.36 36.74
CA SER A 298 13.73 -60.28 36.84
C SER A 298 14.47 -61.58 36.47
N LEU A 299 15.73 -61.48 36.00
CA LEU A 299 16.93 -62.01 36.69
C LEU A 299 18.21 -62.14 35.79
N SER A 300 19.26 -61.41 36.19
CA SER A 300 20.64 -61.86 36.44
C SER A 300 21.50 -62.53 35.34
N LEU A 301 22.66 -61.93 34.96
CA LEU A 301 24.01 -62.53 35.12
C LEU A 301 25.20 -61.60 34.67
N ARG A 302 26.18 -61.41 35.58
CA ARG A 302 27.66 -61.22 35.42
C ARG A 302 28.34 -59.91 34.94
N ASP A 303 29.07 -59.32 35.91
CA ASP A 303 30.36 -58.54 35.97
C ASP A 303 31.53 -58.99 35.05
N PRO A 304 32.72 -58.30 34.92
CA PRO A 304 33.35 -57.29 35.83
C PRO A 304 34.15 -56.09 35.21
N LEU A 305 34.69 -55.21 36.11
CA LEU A 305 35.85 -54.26 36.05
C LEU A 305 35.45 -52.76 36.14
N LEU A 306 35.99 -51.86 36.97
CA LEU A 306 37.17 -51.82 37.85
C LEU A 306 37.10 -50.60 38.84
N ILE A 307 37.74 -50.76 40.01
CA ILE A 307 38.42 -49.75 40.87
C ILE A 307 37.59 -48.93 41.90
N ALA A 308 37.68 -49.40 43.16
CA ALA A 308 37.58 -48.66 44.43
C ALA A 308 38.85 -47.77 44.64
N PRO A 309 38.99 -46.89 45.67
CA PRO A 309 39.03 -47.26 47.11
C PRO A 309 38.35 -46.19 48.01
N HIS A 310 38.08 -46.32 49.31
CA HIS A 310 38.74 -46.96 50.45
C HIS A 310 37.64 -47.29 51.49
N GLU A 311 37.57 -48.52 52.02
CA GLU A 311 38.07 -48.96 53.36
C GLU A 311 37.32 -48.35 54.55
N SER A 312 36.86 -49.09 55.58
CA SER A 312 37.31 -50.35 56.18
C SER A 312 36.11 -50.97 56.93
N GLY A 313 35.84 -52.28 56.87
CA GLY A 313 36.44 -53.33 57.71
C GLY A 313 35.78 -53.34 59.10
N ARG A 314 35.31 -54.43 59.72
CA ARG A 314 35.38 -55.89 59.53
C ARG A 314 34.50 -56.50 60.65
N TYR A 315 33.91 -57.68 60.41
CA TYR A 315 33.56 -58.80 61.34
C TYR A 315 33.03 -58.47 62.77
N SER A 316 32.03 -59.12 63.37
CA SER A 316 31.42 -60.45 63.23
C SER A 316 30.21 -60.53 64.21
N PRO A 317 29.38 -61.58 64.16
CA PRO A 317 27.98 -61.56 64.58
C PRO A 317 27.71 -62.23 65.95
N SER A 318 26.49 -62.05 66.47
CA SER A 318 25.58 -63.11 66.95
C SER A 318 24.68 -62.64 68.10
N GLY A 319 23.36 -62.81 67.92
CA GLY A 319 22.54 -63.42 68.98
C GLY A 319 21.86 -62.52 70.00
N THR A 320 20.57 -62.30 69.74
CA THR A 320 19.43 -62.44 70.67
C THR A 320 19.22 -61.48 71.85
N ASN A 321 17.97 -60.99 71.87
CA ASN A 321 17.11 -60.64 73.00
C ASN A 321 17.17 -59.21 73.56
N GLY A 322 16.09 -58.48 73.30
CA GLY A 322 15.28 -57.94 74.38
C GLY A 322 15.54 -56.50 74.81
N THR A 323 14.42 -55.78 74.93
CA THR A 323 14.15 -54.67 75.86
C THR A 323 14.90 -53.35 75.69
N ALA A 324 14.10 -52.37 75.28
CA ALA A 324 13.82 -51.11 76.00
C ALA A 324 14.93 -50.05 76.17
N THR A 325 14.48 -48.84 75.80
CA THR A 325 14.81 -47.51 76.37
C THR A 325 16.17 -46.88 76.09
N ALA A 326 16.13 -45.81 75.28
CA ALA A 326 16.51 -44.42 75.60
C ALA A 326 16.93 -43.71 74.30
N GLN A 327 16.02 -43.01 73.62
CA GLN A 327 15.83 -41.55 73.70
C GLN A 327 17.12 -40.72 73.61
N CYS A 328 17.24 -39.92 72.54
CA CYS A 328 17.68 -38.54 72.71
C CYS A 328 17.19 -37.64 71.55
N VAL A 329 16.29 -36.73 71.93
CA VAL A 329 16.12 -35.34 71.47
C VAL A 329 15.62 -35.10 70.03
N THR A 330 14.30 -34.99 69.96
CA THR A 330 13.60 -34.06 69.06
C THR A 330 13.67 -32.63 69.61
N PRO A 331 13.91 -31.61 68.76
CA PRO A 331 13.46 -30.24 69.02
C PRO A 331 12.01 -30.06 68.52
N ARG A 332 11.24 -29.32 69.32
CA ARG A 332 9.83 -28.98 69.14
C ARG A 332 9.64 -27.77 68.20
N SER A 333 8.50 -27.81 67.49
CA SER A 333 7.66 -26.69 67.00
C SER A 333 8.05 -25.97 65.69
N PRO A 334 7.09 -25.31 64.99
CA PRO A 334 5.70 -25.04 65.39
C PRO A 334 4.60 -25.45 64.39
N ALA A 335 3.39 -25.45 64.93
CA ALA A 335 2.10 -25.60 64.27
C ALA A 335 1.91 -24.63 63.10
N TYR A 336 1.34 -25.13 62.01
CA TYR A 336 0.62 -24.32 61.04
C TYR A 336 -0.86 -24.68 61.11
N TYR A 337 -1.66 -23.63 61.32
CA TYR A 337 -3.11 -23.65 61.41
C TYR A 337 -3.71 -24.41 60.22
N ALA A 338 -4.48 -25.45 60.51
CA ALA A 338 -5.52 -25.91 59.60
C ALA A 338 -6.61 -24.83 59.59
N LEU A 339 -6.58 -23.98 58.57
CA LEU A 339 -7.67 -23.08 58.21
C LEU A 339 -8.51 -23.78 57.15
N ASP A 340 -9.82 -23.79 57.35
CA ASP A 340 -10.83 -24.46 56.53
C ASP A 340 -10.58 -24.37 55.02
N VAL A 341 -10.25 -25.52 54.42
CA VAL A 341 -10.18 -25.73 52.96
C VAL A 341 -11.53 -26.22 52.42
N GLU A 342 -12.54 -26.38 53.27
CA GLU A 342 -13.85 -26.95 52.87
C GLU A 342 -14.75 -25.97 52.09
N ASP A 343 -14.47 -24.65 52.07
CA ASP A 343 -15.36 -23.65 51.44
C ASP A 343 -14.95 -23.25 49.98
N ASP A 344 -13.76 -23.63 49.50
CA ASP A 344 -13.20 -23.14 48.23
C ASP A 344 -13.65 -23.91 46.97
N ALA A 345 -14.34 -25.05 47.16
CA ALA A 345 -14.83 -25.89 46.07
C ALA A 345 -16.18 -25.42 45.48
N ASN A 346 -16.93 -24.59 46.21
CA ASN A 346 -18.22 -24.07 45.76
C ASN A 346 -18.07 -22.67 45.14
N LEU A 347 -18.75 -22.44 44.02
CA LEU A 347 -18.81 -21.13 43.37
C LEU A 347 -19.51 -20.15 44.33
N ILE A 348 -18.77 -19.26 44.99
CA ILE A 348 -19.37 -18.19 45.80
C ILE A 348 -20.10 -17.24 44.85
N THR A 349 -21.41 -17.38 44.79
CA THR A 349 -22.31 -16.48 44.06
C THR A 349 -22.96 -15.53 45.06
N CYS A 350 -23.62 -14.49 44.57
CA CYS A 350 -24.26 -13.48 45.41
C CYS A 350 -25.44 -13.99 46.27
N GLY A 351 -25.73 -15.30 46.26
CA GLY A 351 -26.85 -15.92 46.97
C GLY A 351 -26.50 -17.05 47.94
N THR A 352 -25.23 -17.28 48.32
CA THR A 352 -24.90 -18.26 49.37
C THR A 352 -25.10 -17.69 50.77
N ASP A 353 -26.32 -17.79 51.27
CA ASP A 353 -26.66 -17.70 52.70
C ASP A 353 -26.24 -18.98 53.45
N SER A 354 -25.82 -18.78 54.70
CA SER A 354 -25.42 -19.76 55.70
C SER A 354 -26.41 -20.92 55.86
N ILE A 355 -25.95 -22.16 55.65
CA ILE A 355 -26.61 -23.36 56.20
C ILE A 355 -25.67 -23.96 57.25
N GLU A 356 -25.90 -23.60 58.51
CA GLU A 356 -25.56 -24.47 59.64
C GLU A 356 -26.43 -25.74 59.51
N MET A 357 -25.83 -26.93 59.57
CA MET A 357 -26.59 -28.17 59.80
C MET A 357 -25.79 -29.13 60.68
N ASP A 358 -26.42 -29.42 61.83
CA ASP A 358 -26.14 -30.43 62.85
C ASP A 358 -25.73 -31.80 62.31
N GLY A 359 -24.89 -32.49 63.10
CA GLY A 359 -24.25 -33.74 62.71
C GLY A 359 -25.13 -34.99 62.71
N LEU A 360 -24.63 -36.06 62.08
CA LEU A 360 -24.85 -37.45 62.50
C LEU A 360 -23.89 -38.43 61.79
N GLN A 361 -23.09 -39.13 62.61
CA GLN A 361 -22.68 -40.54 62.55
C GLN A 361 -22.03 -41.16 61.28
N SER A 362 -20.80 -41.65 61.50
CA SER A 362 -20.17 -42.79 60.82
C SER A 362 -20.86 -44.12 61.19
N PRO A 363 -20.86 -45.15 60.31
CA PRO A 363 -19.96 -46.31 60.47
C PRO A 363 -19.48 -46.87 59.10
N GLY A 364 -18.37 -47.59 58.91
CA GLY A 364 -17.79 -48.70 59.67
C GLY A 364 -16.75 -49.43 58.79
N LEU A 365 -15.90 -50.23 59.42
CA LEU A 365 -14.58 -50.71 58.97
C LEU A 365 -14.57 -52.24 58.69
N MET A 366 -13.74 -52.69 57.72
CA MET A 366 -13.11 -54.04 57.54
C MET A 366 -13.94 -55.26 57.01
N PRO A 367 -13.30 -56.36 56.54
CA PRO A 367 -11.95 -56.56 55.95
C PRO A 367 -11.90 -57.49 54.70
N ARG A 368 -10.69 -57.56 54.13
CA ARG A 368 -10.17 -58.35 52.99
C ARG A 368 -10.02 -59.85 53.32
N THR A 369 -10.22 -60.75 52.36
CA THR A 369 -9.80 -62.17 52.45
C THR A 369 -9.14 -62.63 51.14
N SER A 370 -8.06 -63.39 51.29
CA SER A 370 -7.16 -63.94 50.26
C SER A 370 -7.22 -65.48 50.26
N LEU A 371 -7.08 -66.16 49.10
CA LEU A 371 -6.37 -67.46 48.95
C LEU A 371 -6.33 -68.02 47.50
N ILE A 372 -5.12 -68.00 46.94
CA ILE A 372 -4.29 -69.00 46.19
C ILE A 372 -4.94 -70.37 45.80
N MET A 373 -4.81 -70.84 44.54
CA MET A 373 -3.81 -71.84 44.02
C MET A 373 -4.20 -72.60 42.73
N SER A 374 -3.16 -73.05 41.99
CA SER A 374 -3.04 -74.27 41.14
C SER A 374 -3.55 -74.21 39.69
N ARG A 375 -2.90 -74.73 38.62
CA ARG A 375 -1.59 -75.39 38.32
C ARG A 375 -1.46 -75.40 36.78
N SER A 376 -0.24 -75.35 36.26
CA SER A 376 0.08 -75.65 34.84
C SER A 376 0.46 -77.13 34.64
N PRO A 377 0.40 -77.65 33.40
CA PRO A 377 1.34 -78.64 32.93
C PRO A 377 2.22 -78.11 31.78
N LEU A 378 3.46 -78.58 31.80
CA LEU A 378 4.59 -78.40 30.88
C LEU A 378 4.25 -78.20 29.39
N ARG A 379 4.94 -77.27 28.71
CA ARG A 379 5.00 -77.13 27.25
C ARG A 379 6.44 -77.29 26.72
N ASN A 380 6.55 -77.94 25.56
CA ASN A 380 7.79 -78.33 24.87
C ASN A 380 8.47 -77.15 24.15
N LEU A 381 9.77 -76.96 24.44
CA LEU A 381 10.68 -75.91 23.95
C LEU A 381 10.79 -75.76 22.43
N PHE A 382 10.51 -76.81 21.65
CA PHE A 382 10.62 -76.76 20.19
C PHE A 382 9.45 -76.02 19.52
N THR A 383 8.28 -75.99 20.16
CA THR A 383 7.09 -75.28 19.66
C THR A 383 7.22 -73.78 19.85
N ASP A 384 7.89 -73.33 20.91
CA ASP A 384 8.07 -71.91 21.22
C ASP A 384 9.09 -71.25 20.29
N TYR A 385 10.12 -71.96 19.84
CA TYR A 385 11.10 -71.42 18.87
C TYR A 385 10.49 -71.20 17.48
N VAL A 386 9.67 -72.16 17.01
CA VAL A 386 8.96 -72.03 15.73
C VAL A 386 7.90 -70.93 15.80
N ASN A 387 7.13 -70.87 16.91
CA ASN A 387 6.13 -69.83 17.13
C ASN A 387 6.76 -68.44 17.24
N GLN A 388 7.92 -68.30 17.89
CA GLN A 388 8.64 -67.03 17.96
C GLN A 388 9.19 -66.59 16.59
N PHE A 389 9.67 -67.53 15.76
CA PHE A 389 10.14 -67.19 14.42
C PHE A 389 8.97 -66.78 13.50
N THR A 390 7.82 -67.46 13.57
CA THR A 390 6.62 -67.06 12.84
C THR A 390 5.99 -65.77 13.38
N ALA A 391 6.11 -65.50 14.69
CA ALA A 391 5.65 -64.24 15.29
C ALA A 391 6.55 -63.06 14.87
N ILE A 392 7.86 -63.26 14.79
CA ILE A 392 8.80 -62.24 14.31
C ILE A 392 8.65 -62.03 12.80
N GLU A 393 8.51 -63.10 12.00
CA GLU A 393 8.26 -62.98 10.57
C GLU A 393 6.92 -62.30 10.29
N SER A 394 5.84 -62.66 11.00
CA SER A 394 4.54 -61.98 10.86
C SER A 394 4.59 -60.54 11.36
N PHE A 395 5.34 -60.23 12.42
CA PHE A 395 5.54 -58.87 12.90
C PHE A 395 6.32 -58.02 11.88
N PHE A 396 7.37 -58.56 11.26
CA PHE A 396 8.09 -57.88 10.19
C PHE A 396 7.26 -57.75 8.92
N ARG A 397 6.47 -58.76 8.56
CA ARG A 397 5.59 -58.72 7.39
C ARG A 397 4.45 -57.72 7.58
N ILE A 398 3.83 -57.68 8.77
CA ILE A 398 2.81 -56.69 9.15
C ILE A 398 3.42 -55.29 9.23
N SER A 399 4.61 -55.13 9.82
CA SER A 399 5.30 -53.84 9.91
C SER A 399 5.77 -53.35 8.54
N LEU A 400 6.20 -54.24 7.64
CA LEU A 400 6.55 -53.90 6.25
C LEU A 400 5.31 -53.56 5.43
N THR A 401 4.18 -54.26 5.61
CA THR A 401 2.92 -53.88 4.96
C THR A 401 2.37 -52.58 5.52
N GLU A 402 2.53 -52.31 6.82
CA GLU A 402 2.09 -51.06 7.46
C GLU A 402 3.02 -49.90 7.11
N MET A 403 4.34 -50.12 6.97
CA MET A 403 5.26 -49.13 6.41
C MET A 403 4.99 -48.87 4.94
N HIS A 404 4.72 -49.93 4.15
CA HIS A 404 4.38 -49.78 2.74
C HIS A 404 3.03 -49.07 2.60
N GLU A 405 2.02 -49.38 3.40
CA GLU A 405 0.74 -48.68 3.43
C GLU A 405 0.87 -47.25 3.95
N ARG A 406 1.75 -46.95 4.92
CA ARG A 406 2.03 -45.58 5.36
C ARG A 406 2.80 -44.78 4.31
N GLN A 407 3.74 -45.39 3.59
CA GLN A 407 4.44 -44.76 2.47
C GLN A 407 3.51 -44.59 1.26
N TRP A 408 2.65 -45.57 0.96
CA TRP A 408 1.61 -45.45 -0.06
C TRP A 408 0.55 -44.43 0.36
N LEU A 409 0.14 -44.37 1.63
CA LEU A 409 -0.77 -43.34 2.13
C LEU A 409 -0.10 -41.97 2.10
N GLN A 410 1.20 -41.85 2.39
CA GLN A 410 1.94 -40.61 2.24
C GLN A 410 2.05 -40.22 0.78
N ILE A 411 2.35 -41.14 -0.14
CA ILE A 411 2.42 -40.88 -1.59
C ILE A 411 1.03 -40.58 -2.14
N VAL A 412 -0.05 -41.27 -1.71
CA VAL A 412 -1.45 -40.97 -2.06
C VAL A 412 -1.87 -39.67 -1.46
N GLN A 413 -1.47 -39.33 -0.23
CA GLN A 413 -1.75 -38.04 0.38
C GLN A 413 -0.96 -36.94 -0.31
N TRP A 414 0.27 -37.18 -0.73
CA TRP A 414 1.09 -36.23 -1.45
C TRP A 414 0.59 -36.05 -2.87
N GLU A 415 0.19 -37.13 -3.55
CA GLU A 415 -0.43 -37.10 -4.88
C GLU A 415 -1.87 -36.58 -4.81
N LEU A 416 -2.63 -36.82 -3.74
CA LEU A 416 -3.93 -36.17 -3.50
C LEU A 416 -3.75 -34.71 -3.14
N GLN A 417 -2.72 -34.34 -2.39
CA GLN A 417 -2.38 -32.96 -2.06
C GLN A 417 -1.91 -32.25 -3.33
N GLU A 418 -1.12 -32.90 -4.18
CA GLU A 418 -0.59 -32.39 -5.44
C GLU A 418 -1.68 -32.33 -6.51
N ARG A 419 -2.55 -33.34 -6.61
CA ARG A 419 -3.77 -33.31 -7.42
C ARG A 419 -4.79 -32.31 -6.86
N ARG A 420 -4.85 -32.10 -5.54
CA ARG A 420 -5.70 -31.07 -4.91
C ARG A 420 -5.10 -29.68 -5.13
N THR A 421 -3.78 -29.51 -5.18
CA THR A 421 -3.12 -28.25 -5.56
C THR A 421 -3.21 -27.99 -7.05
N LEU A 422 -3.14 -29.01 -7.91
CA LEU A 422 -3.39 -28.93 -9.35
C LEU A 422 -4.89 -28.73 -9.65
N LEU A 423 -5.80 -29.29 -8.84
CA LEU A 423 -7.24 -28.99 -8.88
C LEU A 423 -7.53 -27.58 -8.33
N LEU A 424 -6.77 -27.11 -7.35
CA LEU A 424 -6.83 -25.72 -6.86
C LEU A 424 -6.24 -24.73 -7.88
N GLU A 425 -5.17 -25.08 -8.59
CA GLU A 425 -4.58 -24.28 -9.69
C GLU A 425 -5.43 -24.32 -10.96
N SER A 426 -6.10 -25.44 -11.26
CA SER A 426 -7.12 -25.52 -12.32
C SER A 426 -8.48 -24.94 -11.92
N SER A 427 -8.69 -24.62 -10.64
CA SER A 427 -9.81 -23.81 -10.13
C SER A 427 -9.51 -22.31 -10.22
N LEU A 428 -9.12 -21.84 -11.42
CA LEU A 428 -8.84 -20.43 -11.68
C LEU A 428 -10.06 -19.51 -11.46
N ILE A 429 -11.24 -20.11 -11.25
CA ILE A 429 -12.48 -19.44 -10.86
C ILE A 429 -12.96 -20.10 -9.55
N HIS A 430 -12.89 -19.38 -8.43
CA HIS A 430 -13.30 -19.83 -7.09
C HIS A 430 -14.84 -19.97 -6.92
N GLY A 431 -15.54 -20.37 -7.98
CA GLY A 431 -16.99 -20.34 -8.13
C GLY A 431 -17.55 -21.56 -8.86
N ASP A 432 -17.03 -22.76 -8.61
CA ASP A 432 -17.48 -24.00 -9.27
C ASP A 432 -18.97 -24.32 -9.06
N LYS A 433 -19.66 -23.66 -8.11
CA LYS A 433 -21.12 -23.78 -7.94
C LYS A 433 -21.95 -23.21 -9.09
N LEU A 434 -21.42 -22.26 -9.87
CA LEU A 434 -22.18 -21.55 -10.92
C LEU A 434 -22.22 -22.30 -12.25
N LEU A 435 -21.22 -23.16 -12.49
CA LEU A 435 -21.08 -23.97 -13.71
C LEU A 435 -21.34 -25.46 -13.44
N ALA A 436 -21.65 -25.82 -12.18
CA ALA A 436 -22.05 -27.16 -11.76
C ALA A 436 -23.39 -27.53 -12.41
N GLY A 437 -23.34 -28.20 -13.56
CA GLY A 437 -24.51 -28.61 -14.33
C GLY A 437 -24.29 -28.65 -15.84
N LEU A 438 -23.20 -28.06 -16.34
CA LEU A 438 -22.87 -28.10 -17.77
C LEU A 438 -22.11 -29.38 -18.16
N PRO A 439 -22.36 -29.95 -19.35
CA PRO A 439 -21.54 -31.02 -19.91
C PRO A 439 -20.06 -30.63 -19.95
N SER A 440 -19.15 -31.59 -19.77
CA SER A 440 -17.70 -31.36 -19.66
C SER A 440 -17.08 -30.59 -20.85
N SER A 441 -17.58 -30.81 -22.06
CA SER A 441 -17.18 -30.06 -23.26
C SER A 441 -17.63 -28.60 -23.21
N VAL A 442 -18.87 -28.33 -22.80
CA VAL A 442 -19.43 -26.98 -22.65
C VAL A 442 -18.79 -26.24 -21.48
N LEU A 443 -18.45 -26.96 -20.41
CA LEU A 443 -17.74 -26.42 -19.25
C LEU A 443 -16.34 -25.91 -19.62
N LEU A 444 -15.60 -26.68 -20.43
CA LEU A 444 -14.26 -26.27 -20.91
C LEU A 444 -14.34 -25.00 -21.76
N VAL A 445 -15.29 -24.94 -22.69
CA VAL A 445 -15.52 -23.77 -23.56
C VAL A 445 -15.95 -22.56 -22.74
N ALA A 446 -16.87 -22.73 -21.77
CA ALA A 446 -17.31 -21.66 -20.89
C ALA A 446 -16.17 -21.15 -19.99
N LYS A 447 -15.33 -22.03 -19.45
CA LYS A 447 -14.13 -21.65 -18.67
C LYS A 447 -13.14 -20.88 -19.53
N GLY A 448 -12.87 -21.34 -20.76
CA GLY A 448 -12.00 -20.64 -21.72
C GLY A 448 -12.53 -19.25 -22.11
N PHE A 449 -13.82 -19.14 -22.42
CA PHE A 449 -14.46 -17.86 -22.72
C PHE A 449 -14.41 -16.88 -21.54
N LEU A 450 -14.71 -17.37 -20.32
CA LEU A 450 -14.68 -16.54 -19.12
C LEU A 450 -13.26 -16.06 -18.80
N TRP A 451 -12.27 -16.94 -18.96
CA TRP A 451 -10.86 -16.57 -18.80
C TRP A 451 -10.46 -15.49 -19.81
N LEU A 452 -10.88 -15.62 -21.08
CA LEU A 452 -10.63 -14.60 -22.09
C LEU A 452 -11.28 -13.26 -21.74
N CYS A 453 -12.52 -13.25 -21.25
CA CYS A 453 -13.18 -12.03 -20.76
C CYS A 453 -12.42 -11.38 -19.59
N LEU A 454 -11.92 -12.19 -18.65
CA LEU A 454 -11.10 -11.72 -17.53
C LEU A 454 -9.77 -11.14 -18.00
N MET A 455 -9.10 -11.78 -18.98
CA MET A 455 -7.87 -11.27 -19.58
C MET A 455 -8.08 -9.92 -20.26
N VAL A 456 -9.11 -9.81 -21.10
CA VAL A 456 -9.46 -8.57 -21.81
C VAL A 456 -9.76 -7.45 -20.82
N THR A 457 -10.55 -7.73 -19.78
CA THR A 457 -10.89 -6.74 -18.76
C THR A 457 -9.66 -6.35 -17.93
N SER A 458 -8.80 -7.31 -17.57
CA SER A 458 -7.52 -7.05 -16.89
C SER A 458 -6.60 -6.17 -17.72
N PHE A 459 -6.53 -6.41 -19.02
CA PHE A 459 -5.76 -5.56 -19.95
C PHE A 459 -6.28 -4.12 -19.96
N PHE A 460 -7.60 -3.90 -19.97
CA PHE A 460 -8.17 -2.56 -19.86
C PHE A 460 -7.85 -1.87 -18.52
N PHE A 461 -7.86 -2.59 -17.40
CA PHE A 461 -7.44 -2.03 -16.11
C PHE A 461 -5.96 -1.67 -16.08
N LEU A 462 -5.09 -2.46 -16.71
CA LEU A 462 -3.67 -2.14 -16.85
C LEU A 462 -3.48 -0.86 -17.67
N LEU A 463 -4.15 -0.75 -18.84
CA LEU A 463 -4.11 0.45 -19.68
C LEU A 463 -4.63 1.68 -18.94
N GLY A 464 -5.74 1.55 -18.20
CA GLY A 464 -6.27 2.64 -17.37
C GLY A 464 -5.29 3.06 -16.26
N THR A 465 -4.55 2.11 -15.68
CA THR A 465 -3.50 2.39 -14.69
C THR A 465 -2.33 3.16 -15.29
N CYS A 466 -1.90 2.80 -16.51
CA CYS A 466 -0.88 3.56 -17.25
C CYS A 466 -1.34 5.00 -17.54
N PHE A 467 -2.61 5.19 -17.88
CA PHE A 467 -3.17 6.53 -18.13
C PHE A 467 -3.14 7.39 -16.87
N ILE A 468 -3.60 6.82 -15.75
CA ILE A 468 -3.55 7.47 -14.44
C ILE A 468 -2.11 7.84 -14.06
N ALA A 469 -1.14 6.95 -14.30
CA ALA A 469 0.26 7.22 -14.01
C ALA A 469 0.79 8.40 -14.84
N LEU A 470 0.47 8.45 -16.14
CA LEU A 470 0.86 9.54 -17.02
C LEU A 470 0.22 10.88 -16.61
N LEU A 471 -1.08 10.89 -16.29
CA LEU A 471 -1.76 12.06 -15.74
C LEU A 471 -1.10 12.55 -14.44
N GLY A 472 -0.79 11.62 -13.54
CA GLY A 472 -0.10 11.91 -12.30
C GLY A 472 1.27 12.54 -12.53
N VAL A 473 2.07 11.97 -13.42
CA VAL A 473 3.41 12.46 -13.73
C VAL A 473 3.40 13.84 -14.40
N VAL A 474 2.52 14.07 -15.37
CA VAL A 474 2.37 15.40 -16.00
C VAL A 474 1.96 16.45 -14.97
N THR A 475 1.07 16.09 -14.03
CA THR A 475 0.69 16.96 -12.92
C THR A 475 1.88 17.25 -12.00
N LEU A 476 2.64 16.22 -11.62
CA LEU A 476 3.80 16.34 -10.74
C LEU A 476 4.91 17.19 -11.33
N ILE A 477 5.19 17.07 -12.63
CA ILE A 477 6.22 17.89 -13.30
C ILE A 477 5.85 19.36 -13.31
N ASN A 478 4.59 19.69 -13.58
CA ASN A 478 4.14 21.09 -13.53
C ASN A 478 4.25 21.66 -12.11
N ILE A 479 3.87 20.90 -11.08
CA ILE A 479 4.03 21.32 -9.68
C ILE A 479 5.51 21.46 -9.31
N PHE A 480 6.38 20.55 -9.79
CA PHE A 480 7.81 20.61 -9.54
C PHE A 480 8.43 21.89 -10.09
N PHE A 481 8.09 22.29 -11.32
CA PHE A 481 8.62 23.53 -11.89
C PHE A 481 8.03 24.80 -11.25
N ALA A 482 6.80 24.74 -10.75
CA ALA A 482 6.18 25.85 -10.01
C ALA A 482 6.97 26.28 -8.76
N ILE A 483 7.71 25.35 -8.15
CA ILE A 483 8.62 25.62 -7.04
C ILE A 483 9.65 26.69 -7.42
N LEU A 484 10.10 26.70 -8.68
CA LEU A 484 11.15 27.59 -9.16
C LEU A 484 10.65 29.02 -9.38
N VAL A 485 9.35 29.30 -9.37
CA VAL A 485 8.80 30.64 -9.71
C VAL A 485 9.12 31.70 -8.67
N SER A 486 9.05 31.37 -7.38
CA SER A 486 9.38 32.30 -6.30
C SER A 486 10.08 31.61 -5.13
N PRO A 487 10.93 32.31 -4.34
CA PRO A 487 11.76 31.66 -3.33
C PRO A 487 10.92 30.92 -2.28
N TYR A 488 9.77 31.44 -1.88
CA TYR A 488 8.93 30.82 -0.85
C TYR A 488 8.07 29.66 -1.37
N TYR A 489 7.96 29.48 -2.69
CA TYR A 489 7.12 28.43 -3.30
C TYR A 489 7.67 27.02 -3.10
N VAL A 490 8.95 26.86 -2.75
CA VAL A 490 9.55 25.56 -2.41
C VAL A 490 8.80 24.84 -1.30
N PHE A 491 8.33 25.56 -0.27
CA PHE A 491 7.60 24.94 0.84
C PHE A 491 6.15 24.64 0.46
N LEU A 492 5.49 25.58 -0.22
CA LEU A 492 4.08 25.48 -0.59
C LEU A 492 3.86 24.39 -1.64
N TYR A 493 4.53 24.50 -2.79
CA TYR A 493 4.39 23.56 -3.90
C TYR A 493 5.16 22.26 -3.64
N GLY A 494 6.19 22.25 -2.79
CA GLY A 494 6.81 21.02 -2.29
C GLY A 494 5.84 20.17 -1.46
N THR A 495 5.08 20.79 -0.56
CA THR A 495 4.01 20.09 0.19
C THR A 495 2.91 19.59 -0.74
N ALA A 496 2.46 20.43 -1.68
CA ALA A 496 1.47 20.03 -2.68
C ALA A 496 1.96 18.86 -3.55
N PHE A 497 3.22 18.87 -3.96
CA PHE A 497 3.85 17.79 -4.71
C PHE A 497 3.74 16.46 -3.98
N ILE A 498 4.01 16.44 -2.67
CA ILE A 498 3.95 15.20 -1.86
C ILE A 498 2.52 14.68 -1.76
N VAL A 499 1.56 15.55 -1.43
CA VAL A 499 0.15 15.16 -1.32
C VAL A 499 -0.34 14.58 -2.64
N VAL A 500 -0.05 15.25 -3.75
CA VAL A 500 -0.43 14.80 -5.09
C VAL A 500 0.29 13.49 -5.46
N ALA A 501 1.59 13.38 -5.21
CA ALA A 501 2.36 12.18 -5.50
C ALA A 501 1.84 10.97 -4.72
N SER A 502 1.57 11.14 -3.42
CA SER A 502 1.00 10.08 -2.59
C SER A 502 -0.37 9.63 -3.09
N GLN A 503 -1.22 10.55 -3.53
CA GLN A 503 -2.53 10.20 -4.06
C GLN A 503 -2.42 9.41 -5.37
N PHE A 504 -1.59 9.84 -6.31
CA PHE A 504 -1.38 9.11 -7.55
C PHE A 504 -0.71 7.74 -7.31
N VAL A 505 0.20 7.63 -6.34
CA VAL A 505 0.76 6.33 -5.91
C VAL A 505 -0.33 5.40 -5.38
N ILE A 506 -1.23 5.89 -4.52
CA ILE A 506 -2.34 5.10 -3.98
C ILE A 506 -3.29 4.68 -5.11
N LEU A 507 -3.64 5.61 -6.00
CA LEU A 507 -4.53 5.36 -7.13
C LEU A 507 -3.94 4.36 -8.13
N CYS A 508 -2.66 4.48 -8.48
CA CYS A 508 -1.96 3.50 -9.32
C CYS A 508 -1.83 2.14 -8.63
N SER A 509 -1.58 2.11 -7.31
CA SER A 509 -1.56 0.87 -6.54
C SER A 509 -2.91 0.14 -6.64
N ARG A 510 -4.03 0.88 -6.59
CA ARG A 510 -5.36 0.29 -6.79
C ARG A 510 -5.57 -0.24 -8.20
N GLY A 511 -5.11 0.50 -9.21
CA GLY A 511 -5.13 0.03 -10.59
C GLY A 511 -4.45 -1.33 -10.76
N PHE A 512 -3.26 -1.51 -10.18
CA PHE A 512 -2.55 -2.80 -10.18
C PHE A 512 -3.28 -3.88 -9.36
N ASP A 513 -3.85 -3.55 -8.21
CA ASP A 513 -4.61 -4.50 -7.39
C ASP A 513 -5.85 -5.04 -8.13
N VAL A 514 -6.60 -4.15 -8.80
CA VAL A 514 -7.79 -4.50 -9.58
C VAL A 514 -7.40 -5.32 -10.82
N THR A 515 -6.32 -4.94 -11.50
CA THR A 515 -5.75 -5.68 -12.64
C THR A 515 -5.39 -7.11 -12.22
N ARG A 516 -4.56 -7.25 -11.18
CA ARG A 516 -4.13 -8.56 -10.67
C ARG A 516 -5.30 -9.41 -10.17
N SER A 517 -6.24 -8.81 -9.44
CA SER A 517 -7.41 -9.52 -8.94
C SER A 517 -8.28 -10.05 -10.09
N THR A 518 -8.48 -9.24 -11.12
CA THR A 518 -9.24 -9.62 -12.31
C THR A 518 -8.54 -10.72 -13.11
N PHE A 519 -7.22 -10.60 -13.32
CA PHE A 519 -6.40 -11.62 -13.99
C PHE A 519 -6.47 -12.98 -13.27
N GLN A 520 -6.45 -12.96 -11.93
CA GLN A 520 -6.52 -14.16 -11.10
C GLN A 520 -7.95 -14.70 -10.87
N GLY A 521 -8.97 -14.12 -11.52
CA GLY A 521 -10.37 -14.53 -11.35
C GLY A 521 -10.95 -14.27 -9.94
N ARG A 522 -10.33 -13.36 -9.17
CA ARG A 522 -10.76 -13.00 -7.81
C ARG A 522 -11.73 -11.84 -7.81
N VAL A 523 -12.65 -11.81 -6.84
CA VAL A 523 -13.58 -10.68 -6.65
C VAL A 523 -12.78 -9.42 -6.29
N VAL A 524 -12.98 -8.36 -7.05
CA VAL A 524 -12.50 -7.01 -6.73
C VAL A 524 -13.06 -6.62 -5.36
N GLN A 525 -12.18 -6.22 -4.45
CA GLN A 525 -12.55 -6.07 -3.03
C GLN A 525 -13.73 -5.12 -2.81
N ALA A 526 -13.91 -4.10 -3.66
CA ALA A 526 -15.06 -3.18 -3.64
C ALA A 526 -16.40 -3.90 -3.80
N LEU A 527 -16.47 -4.89 -4.69
CA LEU A 527 -17.69 -5.60 -5.03
C LEU A 527 -18.06 -6.65 -3.98
N ARG A 528 -17.15 -7.00 -3.06
CA ARG A 528 -17.47 -7.91 -1.94
C ARG A 528 -18.59 -7.38 -1.04
N ALA A 529 -18.87 -6.07 -1.06
CA ALA A 529 -20.03 -5.48 -0.37
C ALA A 529 -21.39 -6.06 -0.84
N PHE A 530 -21.45 -6.63 -2.05
CA PHE A 530 -22.64 -7.28 -2.62
C PHE A 530 -22.82 -8.75 -2.16
N GLY A 531 -21.99 -9.24 -1.22
CA GLY A 531 -22.16 -10.55 -0.58
C GLY A 531 -21.79 -11.75 -1.47
N ALA A 532 -22.39 -12.91 -1.20
CA ALA A 532 -22.04 -14.18 -1.87
C ALA A 532 -22.27 -14.17 -3.39
N LYS A 533 -23.09 -13.26 -3.92
CA LYS A 533 -23.35 -13.09 -5.36
C LYS A 533 -22.42 -12.08 -6.05
N ALA A 534 -21.49 -11.46 -5.31
CA ALA A 534 -20.58 -10.44 -5.84
C ALA A 534 -19.71 -10.92 -7.00
N LEU A 535 -19.17 -12.15 -6.91
CA LEU A 535 -18.38 -12.74 -7.98
C LEU A 535 -19.22 -12.94 -9.24
N ALA A 536 -20.44 -13.48 -9.08
CA ALA A 536 -21.37 -13.68 -10.19
C ALA A 536 -21.72 -12.35 -10.87
N PHE A 537 -22.04 -11.33 -10.08
CA PHE A 537 -22.34 -9.99 -10.57
C PHE A 537 -21.15 -9.35 -11.31
N GLN A 538 -19.94 -9.46 -10.75
CA GLN A 538 -18.71 -8.99 -11.38
C GLN A 538 -18.45 -9.68 -12.72
N LEU A 539 -18.60 -11.01 -12.77
CA LEU A 539 -18.43 -11.78 -14.00
C LEU A 539 -19.46 -11.42 -15.06
N VAL A 540 -20.73 -11.24 -14.67
CA VAL A 540 -21.78 -10.77 -15.59
C VAL A 540 -21.43 -9.40 -16.16
N ILE A 541 -21.02 -8.45 -15.33
CA ILE A 541 -20.58 -7.12 -15.80
C ILE A 541 -19.42 -7.27 -16.79
N TYR A 542 -18.38 -8.05 -16.46
CA TYR A 542 -17.21 -8.19 -17.32
C TYR A 542 -17.54 -8.85 -18.66
N VAL A 543 -18.42 -9.87 -18.67
CA VAL A 543 -18.91 -10.49 -19.91
C VAL A 543 -19.74 -9.49 -20.72
N CYS A 544 -20.69 -8.79 -20.10
CA CYS A 544 -21.50 -7.78 -20.78
C CYS A 544 -20.64 -6.64 -21.36
N CYS A 545 -19.65 -6.15 -20.62
CA CYS A 545 -18.70 -5.14 -21.11
C CYS A 545 -17.87 -5.69 -22.28
N THR A 546 -17.34 -6.90 -22.17
CA THR A 546 -16.53 -7.52 -23.25
C THR A 546 -17.36 -7.69 -24.53
N VAL A 547 -18.61 -8.14 -24.41
CA VAL A 547 -19.54 -8.25 -25.55
C VAL A 547 -19.86 -6.87 -26.12
N ALA A 548 -20.12 -5.88 -25.28
CA ALA A 548 -20.39 -4.51 -25.74
C ALA A 548 -19.20 -3.91 -26.49
N PHE A 549 -17.97 -4.11 -26.02
CA PHE A 549 -16.75 -3.68 -26.70
C PHE A 549 -16.55 -4.41 -28.02
N PHE A 550 -16.84 -5.72 -28.07
CA PHE A 550 -16.79 -6.49 -29.30
C PHE A 550 -17.84 -6.03 -30.33
N LEU A 551 -19.07 -5.76 -29.90
CA LEU A 551 -20.10 -5.19 -30.77
C LEU A 551 -19.70 -3.81 -31.31
N LEU A 552 -19.12 -2.96 -30.46
CA LEU A 552 -18.59 -1.66 -30.88
C LEU A 552 -17.48 -1.82 -31.92
N PHE A 553 -16.56 -2.76 -31.70
CA PHE A 553 -15.53 -3.12 -32.68
C PHE A 553 -16.15 -3.51 -34.02
N CYS A 554 -17.13 -4.42 -34.03
CA CYS A 554 -17.79 -4.86 -35.27
C CYS A 554 -18.50 -3.72 -36.00
N ILE A 555 -19.28 -2.90 -35.28
CA ILE A 555 -20.00 -1.76 -35.88
C ILE A 555 -19.03 -0.77 -36.52
N MET A 556 -17.96 -0.43 -35.81
CA MET A 556 -16.98 0.56 -36.29
C MET A 556 -16.07 0.00 -37.39
N ALA A 557 -15.71 -1.29 -37.32
CA ALA A 557 -14.93 -1.96 -38.36
C ALA A 557 -15.69 -2.08 -39.68
N VAL A 558 -17.01 -2.31 -39.63
CA VAL A 558 -17.87 -2.34 -40.82
C VAL A 558 -18.06 -0.94 -41.41
N ARG A 559 -18.15 0.08 -40.57
CA ARG A 559 -18.42 1.46 -41.03
C ARG A 559 -17.18 2.18 -41.58
N TYR A 560 -16.00 1.89 -41.05
CA TYR A 560 -14.76 2.57 -41.41
C TYR A 560 -13.69 1.55 -41.85
N ASP A 561 -13.02 0.93 -40.89
CA ASP A 561 -11.92 -0.03 -41.11
C ASP A 561 -11.59 -0.76 -39.80
N VAL A 562 -10.90 -1.90 -39.89
CA VAL A 562 -10.58 -2.76 -38.74
C VAL A 562 -9.72 -2.05 -37.69
N LEU A 563 -8.79 -1.19 -38.10
CA LEU A 563 -7.92 -0.45 -37.19
C LEU A 563 -8.74 0.58 -36.40
N THR A 564 -9.60 1.34 -37.08
CA THR A 564 -10.53 2.25 -36.40
C THR A 564 -11.45 1.50 -35.45
N GLY A 565 -12.01 0.36 -35.86
CA GLY A 565 -12.82 -0.49 -34.98
C GLY A 565 -12.09 -0.88 -33.69
N LEU A 566 -10.81 -1.28 -33.81
CA LEU A 566 -9.96 -1.64 -32.67
C LEU A 566 -9.72 -0.43 -31.76
N GLN A 567 -9.35 0.73 -32.33
CA GLN A 567 -9.08 1.95 -31.57
C GLN A 567 -10.28 2.41 -30.76
N TYR A 568 -11.49 2.40 -31.33
CA TYR A 568 -12.70 2.78 -30.60
C TYR A 568 -13.02 1.79 -29.47
N SER A 569 -12.97 0.48 -29.74
CA SER A 569 -13.19 -0.54 -28.71
C SER A 569 -12.19 -0.42 -27.56
N LEU A 570 -10.90 -0.21 -27.86
CA LEU A 570 -9.86 -0.03 -26.85
C LEU A 570 -10.08 1.26 -26.04
N ALA A 571 -10.40 2.36 -26.72
CA ALA A 571 -10.65 3.67 -26.09
C ALA A 571 -11.73 3.59 -25.02
N TYR A 572 -12.91 3.08 -25.37
CA TYR A 572 -14.00 2.92 -24.40
C TYR A 572 -13.64 1.93 -23.29
N GLY A 573 -12.93 0.85 -23.60
CA GLY A 573 -12.49 -0.14 -22.63
C GLY A 573 -11.64 0.45 -21.50
N TRP A 574 -10.56 1.17 -21.83
CA TRP A 574 -9.70 1.74 -20.79
C TRP A 574 -10.31 2.99 -20.12
N ILE A 575 -11.14 3.79 -20.81
CA ILE A 575 -11.86 4.92 -20.19
C ILE A 575 -12.82 4.41 -19.10
N VAL A 576 -13.61 3.38 -19.40
CA VAL A 576 -14.49 2.74 -18.41
C VAL A 576 -13.66 2.18 -17.25
N ALA A 577 -12.52 1.56 -17.56
CA ALA A 577 -11.61 1.05 -16.53
C ALA A 577 -11.08 2.15 -15.59
N VAL A 578 -10.69 3.32 -16.13
CA VAL A 578 -10.28 4.48 -15.31
C VAL A 578 -11.41 4.95 -14.39
N CYS A 579 -12.63 5.06 -14.90
CA CYS A 579 -13.79 5.43 -14.08
C CYS A 579 -14.04 4.42 -12.95
N VAL A 580 -13.93 3.12 -13.23
CA VAL A 580 -14.08 2.06 -12.23
C VAL A 580 -12.96 2.09 -11.19
N ILE A 581 -11.70 2.30 -11.60
CA ILE A 581 -10.55 2.44 -10.69
C ILE A 581 -10.72 3.67 -9.80
N PHE A 582 -11.15 4.80 -10.36
CA PHE A 582 -11.40 6.03 -9.60
C PHE A 582 -12.54 5.85 -8.60
N LEU A 583 -13.66 5.28 -9.02
CA LEU A 583 -14.78 4.98 -8.14
C LEU A 583 -14.36 4.00 -7.02
N TYR A 584 -13.56 2.99 -7.36
CA TYR A 584 -12.97 2.09 -6.36
C TYR A 584 -12.08 2.82 -5.36
N HIS A 585 -11.21 3.72 -5.83
CA HIS A 585 -10.33 4.52 -4.98
C HIS A 585 -11.10 5.43 -4.02
N VAL A 586 -12.16 6.08 -4.48
CA VAL A 586 -13.03 6.92 -3.64
C VAL A 586 -13.79 6.06 -2.62
N LEU A 587 -14.43 4.97 -3.06
CA LEU A 587 -15.18 4.06 -2.17
C LEU A 587 -14.29 3.40 -1.10
N PHE A 588 -13.01 3.18 -1.42
CA PHE A 588 -12.02 2.65 -0.50
C PHE A 588 -11.79 3.57 0.70
N ALA A 589 -11.74 4.89 0.52
CA ALA A 589 -11.59 5.85 1.63
C ALA A 589 -12.81 5.90 2.56
N PHE A 590 -14.01 5.59 2.05
CA PHE A 590 -15.23 5.54 2.85
C PHE A 590 -15.48 4.19 3.53
N GLY A 591 -14.67 3.17 3.25
CA GLY A 591 -14.70 1.91 3.98
C GLY A 591 -16.04 1.19 3.89
N LEU A 592 -16.62 1.07 2.68
CA LEU A 592 -17.81 0.24 2.40
C LEU A 592 -17.47 -1.27 2.52
N ARG A 593 -17.02 -1.68 3.71
CA ARG A 593 -16.91 -3.07 4.15
C ARG A 593 -18.22 -3.40 4.87
N ARG A 594 -19.19 -3.97 4.16
CA ARG A 594 -20.38 -4.56 4.79
C ARG A 594 -19.96 -5.82 5.58
N LEU A 595 -19.78 -5.66 6.88
CA LEU A 595 -20.43 -6.39 7.99
C LEU A 595 -20.71 -7.91 7.93
N SER A 596 -20.21 -8.70 6.98
CA SER A 596 -20.33 -10.16 7.11
C SER A 596 -19.13 -10.92 6.55
N THR A 597 -18.63 -11.85 7.36
CA THR A 597 -17.66 -12.92 7.08
C THR A 597 -16.20 -12.50 6.81
N ARG A 598 -15.39 -12.67 7.87
CA ARG A 598 -13.93 -12.66 7.87
C ARG A 598 -13.39 -13.76 6.96
N SER A 599 -12.54 -13.39 6.00
CA SER A 599 -11.57 -14.30 5.38
C SER A 599 -10.19 -13.76 5.72
N TYR A 600 -9.70 -14.09 6.91
CA TYR A 600 -8.31 -13.92 7.33
C TYR A 600 -7.61 -15.30 7.30
N ALA A 601 -7.74 -16.00 6.18
CA ALA A 601 -6.85 -17.12 5.86
C ALA A 601 -5.68 -16.55 5.05
N HIS A 602 -4.66 -16.03 5.72
CA HIS A 602 -3.24 -15.97 5.30
C HIS A 602 -2.49 -15.09 6.31
N GLY A 603 -1.57 -15.70 7.05
CA GLY A 603 -0.82 -15.14 8.18
C GLY A 603 0.24 -14.09 7.82
N SER A 604 -0.11 -13.03 7.10
CA SER A 604 0.77 -11.87 6.91
C SER A 604 -0.08 -10.65 6.61
N ARG A 605 -0.28 -9.80 7.63
CA ARG A 605 -0.61 -8.37 7.50
C ARG A 605 -0.77 -7.75 8.88
N GLN A 606 0.28 -7.04 9.32
CA GLN A 606 0.19 -6.08 10.43
C GLN A 606 -0.94 -5.07 10.15
N ASN A 607 -1.73 -4.80 11.18
CA ASN A 607 -2.88 -3.92 11.11
C ASN A 607 -2.38 -2.47 11.23
N HIS A 608 -2.14 -1.74 10.13
CA HIS A 608 -1.76 -0.32 10.21
C HIS A 608 -2.84 0.59 10.87
N ALA A 609 -4.03 0.07 11.18
CA ALA A 609 -5.01 0.69 12.07
C ALA A 609 -4.51 0.89 13.52
N GLU A 610 -3.45 0.18 13.93
CA GLU A 610 -2.77 0.37 15.20
C GLU A 610 -2.07 1.74 15.28
N THR A 611 -1.63 2.30 14.13
CA THR A 611 -0.93 3.60 14.04
C THR A 611 -1.74 4.79 14.55
N THR A 612 -3.08 4.77 14.38
CA THR A 612 -3.95 5.82 14.93
C THR A 612 -4.20 5.62 16.43
N LEU A 613 -4.29 4.38 16.90
CA LEU A 613 -4.37 4.08 18.34
C LEU A 613 -3.06 4.48 19.05
N TYR A 614 -1.90 4.38 18.41
CA TYR A 614 -0.61 4.86 18.95
C TYR A 614 -0.48 6.38 19.04
N LEU A 615 -1.20 7.10 18.17
CA LEU A 615 -1.25 8.56 18.14
C LEU A 615 -2.07 9.14 19.29
N PHE A 616 -3.14 8.43 19.71
CA PHE A 616 -4.09 8.91 20.72
C PHE A 616 -4.06 8.13 22.06
N MET A 617 -3.52 6.91 22.11
CA MET A 617 -3.51 6.05 23.30
C MET A 617 -2.09 5.60 23.68
N GLU A 618 -1.83 5.42 24.98
CA GLU A 618 -0.56 4.93 25.53
C GLU A 618 -0.45 3.40 25.44
N VAL A 619 -0.40 2.87 24.23
CA VAL A 619 -0.24 1.42 24.02
C VAL A 619 1.25 1.07 23.82
N GLU A 620 1.70 -0.02 24.42
CA GLU A 620 3.06 -0.57 24.25
C GLU A 620 3.24 -1.17 22.84
N MET A 621 4.37 -0.86 22.21
CA MET A 621 4.78 -1.49 20.96
C MET A 621 5.29 -2.90 21.31
N ASP A 622 4.79 -3.95 20.66
CA ASP A 622 5.46 -5.26 20.75
C ASP A 622 6.85 -5.14 20.09
N ASP A 623 7.87 -4.98 20.92
CA ASP A 623 9.27 -4.75 20.51
C ASP A 623 9.94 -5.99 19.88
N GLU A 624 9.27 -7.16 19.85
CA GLU A 624 9.89 -8.44 19.41
C GLU A 624 10.09 -8.56 17.88
N GLN A 625 9.27 -7.90 17.05
CA GLN A 625 9.40 -8.02 15.57
C GLN A 625 10.48 -7.10 14.97
N MET A 626 11.06 -6.20 15.76
CA MET A 626 12.07 -5.23 15.32
C MET A 626 13.51 -5.73 15.45
N GLU A 627 13.75 -6.93 15.98
CA GLU A 627 15.10 -7.52 16.03
C GLU A 627 15.66 -7.87 14.64
N GLN A 628 14.83 -7.91 13.58
CA GLN A 628 15.31 -7.97 12.20
C GLN A 628 15.84 -6.60 11.75
N ARG A 629 17.05 -6.25 12.21
CA ARG A 629 17.84 -5.14 11.66
C ARG A 629 17.92 -5.23 10.13
N PHE A 630 17.86 -4.07 9.46
CA PHE A 630 18.34 -3.99 8.08
C PHE A 630 19.78 -4.51 8.05
N PRO A 631 20.11 -5.48 7.18
CA PRO A 631 21.45 -5.97 7.07
C PRO A 631 22.36 -4.81 6.68
N PRO A 632 23.58 -4.74 7.22
CA PRO A 632 24.50 -3.65 6.96
C PRO A 632 24.77 -3.43 5.47
N ALA A 633 24.65 -4.49 4.65
CA ALA A 633 24.77 -4.41 3.19
C ALA A 633 23.66 -3.59 2.51
N GLU A 634 22.39 -3.74 2.92
CA GLU A 634 21.26 -2.96 2.36
C GLU A 634 21.39 -1.48 2.73
N VAL A 635 21.80 -1.20 3.98
CA VAL A 635 22.05 0.16 4.46
C VAL A 635 23.24 0.79 3.75
N MET A 636 24.34 0.06 3.59
CA MET A 636 25.53 0.51 2.87
C MET A 636 25.22 0.82 1.40
N LEU A 637 24.38 0.01 0.74
CA LEU A 637 23.97 0.27 -0.64
C LEU A 637 23.13 1.56 -0.72
N LEU A 638 22.15 1.75 0.18
CA LEU A 638 21.34 2.96 0.22
C LEU A 638 22.18 4.22 0.47
N THR A 639 23.12 4.17 1.43
CA THR A 639 23.99 5.31 1.73
C THR A 639 24.96 5.60 0.59
N MET A 640 25.53 4.58 -0.06
CA MET A 640 26.40 4.76 -1.23
C MET A 640 25.67 5.45 -2.38
N VAL A 641 24.44 5.03 -2.70
CA VAL A 641 23.65 5.66 -3.77
C VAL A 641 23.25 7.10 -3.40
N ALA A 642 22.91 7.35 -2.13
CA ALA A 642 22.62 8.69 -1.64
C ALA A 642 23.84 9.64 -1.74
N VAL A 643 25.01 9.17 -1.30
CA VAL A 643 26.27 9.93 -1.39
C VAL A 643 26.63 10.20 -2.86
N LEU A 644 26.50 9.19 -3.73
CA LEU A 644 26.73 9.36 -5.16
C LEU A 644 25.80 10.43 -5.74
N SER A 645 24.52 10.41 -5.39
CA SER A 645 23.57 11.42 -5.89
C SER A 645 23.93 12.84 -5.46
N VAL A 646 24.33 13.01 -4.19
CA VAL A 646 24.78 14.31 -3.68
C VAL A 646 26.07 14.74 -4.37
N ALA A 647 27.05 13.85 -4.53
CA ALA A 647 28.31 14.14 -5.20
C ALA A 647 28.11 14.58 -6.65
N MET A 648 27.26 13.88 -7.41
CA MET A 648 26.92 14.28 -8.79
C MET A 648 26.21 15.64 -8.82
N GLY A 649 25.28 15.90 -7.90
CA GLY A 649 24.62 17.21 -7.81
C GLY A 649 25.59 18.34 -7.48
N VAL A 650 26.52 18.14 -6.54
CA VAL A 650 27.56 19.12 -6.22
C VAL A 650 28.48 19.36 -7.42
N ALA A 651 28.89 18.30 -8.12
CA ALA A 651 29.70 18.42 -9.34
C ALA A 651 28.98 19.20 -10.46
N PHE A 652 27.66 19.07 -10.57
CA PHE A 652 26.87 19.89 -11.48
C PHE A 652 26.89 21.37 -11.07
N VAL A 653 26.65 21.67 -9.79
CA VAL A 653 26.62 23.06 -9.29
C VAL A 653 27.98 23.75 -9.42
N THR A 654 29.10 23.03 -9.21
CA THR A 654 30.45 23.60 -9.30
C THR A 654 31.01 23.64 -10.71
N GLY A 655 30.76 22.60 -11.52
CA GLY A 655 31.36 22.43 -12.84
C GLY A 655 30.43 22.72 -14.02
N GLY A 656 29.13 22.92 -13.80
CA GLY A 656 28.13 23.21 -14.84
C GLY A 656 27.86 22.07 -15.83
N GLY A 657 28.47 20.89 -15.63
CA GLY A 657 28.38 19.77 -16.56
C GLY A 657 26.99 19.13 -16.57
N PHE A 658 26.27 19.25 -17.68
CA PHE A 658 24.90 18.71 -17.84
C PHE A 658 24.78 17.20 -17.55
N PHE A 659 25.83 16.42 -17.84
CA PHE A 659 25.88 14.99 -17.51
C PHE A 659 25.67 14.72 -16.01
N PHE A 660 26.26 15.56 -15.14
CA PHE A 660 26.16 15.41 -13.69
C PHE A 660 24.73 15.67 -13.19
N LEU A 661 23.98 16.58 -13.81
CA LEU A 661 22.55 16.81 -13.51
C LEU A 661 21.71 15.57 -13.82
N CYS A 662 21.88 14.98 -15.01
CA CYS A 662 21.18 13.76 -15.40
C CYS A 662 21.53 12.59 -14.47
N ALA A 663 22.80 12.42 -14.13
CA ALA A 663 23.25 11.38 -13.20
C ALA A 663 22.67 11.57 -11.80
N ALA A 664 22.54 12.81 -11.30
CA ALA A 664 21.92 13.10 -10.01
C ALA A 664 20.43 12.70 -9.99
N ILE A 665 19.67 13.01 -11.06
CA ILE A 665 18.26 12.60 -11.23
C ILE A 665 18.12 11.07 -11.19
N VAL A 666 18.95 10.37 -11.96
CA VAL A 666 18.92 8.89 -12.02
C VAL A 666 19.29 8.29 -10.66
N ALA A 667 20.33 8.79 -10.00
CA ALA A 667 20.75 8.30 -8.69
C ALA A 667 19.67 8.51 -7.60
N GLN A 668 18.96 9.65 -7.60
CA GLN A 668 17.80 9.86 -6.70
C GLN A 668 16.67 8.86 -6.96
N SER A 669 16.40 8.56 -8.23
CA SER A 669 15.39 7.57 -8.62
C SER A 669 15.71 6.19 -8.07
N VAL A 670 16.98 5.77 -8.23
CA VAL A 670 17.47 4.48 -7.74
C VAL A 670 17.44 4.44 -6.21
N LEU A 671 17.81 5.53 -5.52
CA LEU A 671 17.74 5.63 -4.07
C LEU A 671 16.31 5.41 -3.55
N LEU A 672 15.33 6.12 -4.12
CA LEU A 672 13.93 6.01 -3.73
C LEU A 672 13.38 4.60 -3.99
N LEU A 673 13.76 4.00 -5.12
CA LEU A 673 13.36 2.64 -5.48
C LEU A 673 13.93 1.59 -4.52
N LEU A 674 15.24 1.62 -4.29
CA LEU A 674 15.90 0.69 -3.37
C LEU A 674 15.35 0.83 -1.95
N CYS A 675 15.13 2.08 -1.50
CA CYS A 675 14.55 2.35 -0.19
C CYS A 675 13.17 1.70 -0.08
N THR A 676 12.31 1.91 -1.09
CA THR A 676 10.97 1.32 -1.14
C THR A 676 11.00 -0.20 -1.19
N ILE A 677 11.87 -0.79 -2.02
CA ILE A 677 11.98 -2.25 -2.17
C ILE A 677 12.43 -2.90 -0.86
N PHE A 678 13.51 -2.42 -0.23
CA PHE A 678 14.03 -2.99 1.00
C PHE A 678 13.03 -2.84 2.15
N THR A 679 12.39 -1.68 2.23
CA THR A 679 11.43 -1.37 3.30
C THR A 679 10.16 -2.24 3.19
N ILE A 680 9.62 -2.42 1.99
CA ILE A 680 8.41 -3.24 1.78
C ILE A 680 8.75 -4.75 1.69
N ALA A 681 9.96 -5.15 1.30
CA ALA A 681 10.37 -6.57 1.29
C ALA A 681 10.43 -7.18 2.70
N ARG A 682 10.74 -6.38 3.72
CA ARG A 682 10.91 -6.85 5.09
C ARG A 682 9.68 -6.69 5.98
N ASN A 683 8.56 -6.18 5.46
CA ASN A 683 7.32 -5.93 6.22
C ASN A 683 7.59 -5.22 7.57
N VAL A 684 8.52 -4.27 7.59
CA VAL A 684 8.90 -3.56 8.80
C VAL A 684 7.79 -2.56 9.14
N SER A 685 7.41 -2.48 10.41
CA SER A 685 6.33 -1.67 11.03
C SER A 685 6.18 -0.22 10.50
N SER A 686 5.13 0.51 10.94
CA SER A 686 4.83 1.94 10.65
C SER A 686 5.99 2.96 10.62
N SER A 687 7.14 2.70 11.25
CA SER A 687 8.37 3.51 11.11
C SER A 687 8.99 3.46 9.70
N SER A 688 8.68 2.41 8.95
CA SER A 688 9.18 2.13 7.60
C SER A 688 8.56 3.08 6.58
N ASP A 689 7.25 3.33 6.69
CA ASP A 689 6.51 4.32 5.89
C ASP A 689 7.03 5.75 6.10
N ILE A 690 7.38 6.10 7.33
CA ILE A 690 8.01 7.40 7.65
C ILE A 690 9.38 7.53 6.96
N THR A 691 10.13 6.44 6.89
CA THR A 691 11.45 6.43 6.25
C THR A 691 11.31 6.63 4.74
N ILE A 692 10.36 5.94 4.10
CA ILE A 692 10.05 6.13 2.68
C ILE A 692 9.61 7.58 2.43
N CYS A 693 8.72 8.13 3.27
CA CYS A 693 8.28 9.51 3.16
C CYS A 693 9.44 10.50 3.35
N GLY A 694 10.32 10.27 4.33
CA GLY A 694 11.49 11.11 4.60
C GLY A 694 12.51 11.09 3.47
N VAL A 695 12.82 9.92 2.91
CA VAL A 695 13.70 9.79 1.74
C VAL A 695 13.08 10.46 0.52
N PHE A 696 11.78 10.24 0.27
CA PHE A 696 11.06 10.90 -0.81
C PHE A 696 11.09 12.43 -0.66
N TYR A 697 10.83 12.94 0.55
CA TYR A 697 10.93 14.35 0.89
C TYR A 697 12.33 14.87 0.58
N ALA A 698 13.36 14.19 1.06
CA ALA A 698 14.74 14.61 0.85
C ALA A 698 15.13 14.66 -0.63
N SER A 699 14.71 13.66 -1.42
CA SER A 699 14.95 13.61 -2.86
C SER A 699 14.34 14.80 -3.59
N VAL A 700 13.09 15.17 -3.28
CA VAL A 700 12.40 16.30 -3.95
C VAL A 700 13.08 17.63 -3.63
N PHE A 701 13.40 17.88 -2.36
CA PHE A 701 14.07 19.13 -1.96
C PHE A 701 15.50 19.21 -2.50
N TRP A 702 16.21 18.08 -2.61
CA TRP A 702 17.54 18.05 -3.23
C TRP A 702 17.46 18.39 -4.72
N MET A 703 16.52 17.77 -5.44
CA MET A 703 16.30 18.08 -6.85
C MET A 703 15.91 19.55 -7.05
N SER A 704 14.98 20.07 -6.25
CA SER A 704 14.62 21.49 -6.28
C SER A 704 15.81 22.41 -6.04
N THR A 705 16.72 22.03 -5.13
CA THR A 705 17.92 22.81 -4.80
C THR A 705 18.86 22.90 -6.00
N LEU A 706 19.08 21.79 -6.73
CA LEU A 706 19.95 21.76 -7.92
C LEU A 706 19.45 22.70 -9.03
N PHE A 707 18.14 22.66 -9.32
CA PHE A 707 17.54 23.52 -10.34
C PHE A 707 17.54 25.00 -9.92
N THR A 708 17.20 25.29 -8.66
CA THR A 708 17.17 26.66 -8.13
C THR A 708 18.56 27.31 -8.11
N MET A 709 19.58 26.57 -7.66
CA MET A 709 20.98 27.00 -7.65
C MET A 709 21.47 27.36 -9.05
N SER A 710 21.16 26.51 -10.04
CA SER A 710 21.60 26.72 -11.42
C SER A 710 20.95 27.94 -12.07
N GLN A 711 19.72 28.28 -11.70
CA GLN A 711 18.97 29.36 -12.35
C GLN A 711 19.14 30.71 -11.65
N ASN A 712 18.95 30.74 -10.32
CA ASN A 712 18.83 31.98 -9.55
C ASN A 712 20.08 32.27 -8.68
N GLY A 713 21.00 31.31 -8.58
CA GLY A 713 22.19 31.40 -7.73
C GLY A 713 21.87 31.39 -6.22
N TRP A 714 22.89 31.70 -5.40
CA TRP A 714 22.81 31.64 -3.93
C TRP A 714 22.54 33.01 -3.26
N THR A 715 22.26 34.06 -4.03
CA THR A 715 22.16 35.43 -3.47
C THR A 715 20.71 35.83 -3.15
N GLY A 716 20.56 36.78 -2.22
CA GLY A 716 19.26 37.35 -1.84
C GLY A 716 18.27 36.33 -1.25
N HIS A 717 16.97 36.56 -1.50
CA HIS A 717 15.89 35.74 -0.97
C HIS A 717 15.92 34.27 -1.45
N TRP A 718 16.51 34.00 -2.61
CA TRP A 718 16.72 32.65 -3.14
C TRP A 718 17.71 31.85 -2.29
N GLY A 719 18.82 32.47 -1.89
CA GLY A 719 19.79 31.87 -0.97
C GLY A 719 19.19 31.52 0.40
N SER A 720 18.40 32.43 0.98
CA SER A 720 17.73 32.17 2.26
C SER A 720 16.74 30.99 2.18
N SER A 721 15.99 30.90 1.08
CA SER A 721 15.07 29.78 0.86
C SER A 721 15.80 28.45 0.66
N LEU A 722 16.91 28.45 -0.12
CA LEU A 722 17.75 27.26 -0.31
C LEU A 722 18.34 26.76 1.01
N LEU A 723 18.83 27.68 1.85
CA LEU A 723 19.37 27.32 3.17
C LEU A 723 18.29 26.71 4.07
N ALA A 724 17.09 27.30 4.09
CA ALA A 724 15.96 26.78 4.86
C ALA A 724 15.49 25.40 4.33
N SER A 725 15.43 25.23 3.01
CA SER A 725 15.14 23.95 2.32
C SER A 725 16.13 22.85 2.72
N LEU A 726 17.43 23.14 2.68
CA LEU A 726 18.48 22.21 3.08
C LEU A 726 18.41 21.86 4.57
N PHE A 727 18.11 22.84 5.43
CA PHE A 727 17.95 22.59 6.87
C PHE A 727 16.75 21.68 7.15
N VAL A 728 15.60 21.93 6.51
CA VAL A 728 14.40 21.10 6.65
C VAL A 728 14.65 19.69 6.12
N MET A 729 15.32 19.56 4.98
CA MET A 729 15.75 18.27 4.43
C MET A 729 16.60 17.50 5.44
N LEU A 730 17.65 18.15 5.97
CA LEU A 730 18.56 17.55 6.93
C LEU A 730 17.83 17.14 8.22
N PHE A 731 16.93 17.98 8.71
CA PHE A 731 16.08 17.68 9.87
C PHE A 731 15.28 16.39 9.66
N PHE A 732 14.52 16.28 8.56
CA PHE A 732 13.71 15.08 8.30
C PHE A 732 14.55 13.82 8.07
N VAL A 733 15.70 13.92 7.38
CA VAL A 733 16.62 12.80 7.20
C VAL A 733 17.20 12.34 8.55
N ILE A 734 17.67 13.27 9.37
CA ILE A 734 18.22 12.96 10.70
C ILE A 734 17.12 12.38 11.60
N THR A 735 15.94 12.98 11.66
CA THR A 735 14.82 12.46 12.46
C THR A 735 14.41 11.07 12.00
N GLY A 736 14.36 10.83 10.68
CA GLY A 736 14.12 9.50 10.11
C GLY A 736 15.19 8.49 10.54
N LEU A 737 16.47 8.83 10.38
CA LEU A 737 17.59 7.98 10.79
C LEU A 737 17.58 7.70 12.31
N VAL A 738 17.36 8.71 13.14
CA VAL A 738 17.29 8.58 14.60
C VAL A 738 16.10 7.72 15.02
N SER A 739 14.97 7.80 14.31
CA SER A 739 13.77 7.01 14.61
C SER A 739 13.90 5.52 14.24
N VAL A 740 14.70 5.20 13.21
CA VAL A 740 14.92 3.83 12.72
C VAL A 740 16.13 3.17 13.37
N TYR A 741 17.23 3.90 13.50
CA TYR A 741 18.52 3.36 13.93
C TYR A 741 18.87 3.70 15.38
N GLY A 742 18.15 4.64 16.00
CA GLY A 742 18.37 4.98 17.40
C GLY A 742 17.92 3.86 18.34
N ARG A 743 18.76 3.53 19.32
CA ARG A 743 18.47 2.54 20.38
C ARG A 743 17.50 3.10 21.44
N TRP A 744 16.37 3.66 21.00
CA TRP A 744 15.38 4.27 21.89
C TRP A 744 14.29 3.24 22.22
N LYS A 745 14.18 2.86 23.50
CA LYS A 745 13.10 1.99 24.00
C LYS A 745 11.95 2.80 24.59
N GLY A 746 10.73 2.28 24.51
CA GLY A 746 9.56 2.78 25.25
C GLY A 746 9.11 4.21 24.92
N ALA A 747 8.99 5.06 25.94
CA ALA A 747 8.31 6.36 25.86
C ALA A 747 8.98 7.39 24.94
N VAL A 748 10.32 7.41 24.88
CA VAL A 748 11.08 8.41 24.09
C VAL A 748 10.80 8.25 22.60
N ARG A 749 10.78 7.02 22.10
CA ARG A 749 10.46 6.72 20.69
C ARG A 749 9.03 7.14 20.33
N ARG A 750 8.07 6.91 21.23
CA ARG A 750 6.66 7.32 21.06
C ARG A 750 6.52 8.85 20.99
N TRP A 751 7.22 9.58 21.86
CA TRP A 751 7.20 11.04 21.85
C TRP A 751 7.89 11.62 20.60
N LEU A 752 9.01 11.04 20.17
CA LEU A 752 9.67 11.44 18.92
C LEU A 752 8.76 11.24 17.70
N PHE A 753 8.05 10.11 17.62
CA PHE A 753 7.07 9.86 16.57
C PHE A 753 5.92 10.88 16.61
N ARG A 754 5.32 11.12 17.78
CA ARG A 754 4.21 12.07 17.96
C ARG A 754 4.59 13.49 17.58
N ILE A 755 5.75 13.96 18.05
CA ILE A 755 6.27 15.30 17.73
C ILE A 755 6.51 15.42 16.22
N SER A 756 7.17 14.43 15.61
CA SER A 756 7.45 14.45 14.17
C SER A 756 6.17 14.46 13.34
N TRP A 757 5.16 13.67 13.74
CA TRP A 757 3.86 13.63 13.06
C TRP A 757 3.08 14.95 13.22
N LEU A 758 3.03 15.52 14.42
CA LEU A 758 2.36 16.79 14.68
C LEU A 758 3.03 17.94 13.90
N LEU A 759 4.36 17.95 13.83
CA LEU A 759 5.11 18.93 13.03
C LEU A 759 4.78 18.79 11.54
N LEU A 760 4.72 17.56 11.01
CA LEU A 760 4.33 17.31 9.62
C LEU A 760 2.91 17.79 9.33
N LEU A 761 1.96 17.51 10.24
CA LEU A 761 0.56 17.89 10.09
C LEU A 761 0.36 19.41 10.20
N LEU A 762 1.09 20.07 11.11
CA LEU A 762 1.12 21.51 11.24
C LEU A 762 1.71 22.17 9.98
N HIS A 763 2.80 21.61 9.44
CA HIS A 763 3.41 22.08 8.20
C HIS A 763 2.43 21.95 7.02
N LEU A 764 1.80 20.78 6.88
CA LEU A 764 0.78 20.52 5.86
C LEU A 764 -0.37 21.54 5.95
N LEU A 765 -0.94 21.72 7.15
CA LEU A 765 -2.04 22.66 7.36
C LEU A 765 -1.64 24.10 7.03
N SER A 766 -0.46 24.53 7.49
CA SER A 766 0.07 25.88 7.26
C SER A 766 0.28 26.14 5.76
N CYS A 767 0.89 25.20 5.04
CA CYS A 767 1.11 25.31 3.60
C CYS A 767 -0.20 25.34 2.82
N VAL A 768 -1.20 24.54 3.21
CA VAL A 768 -2.52 24.54 2.55
C VAL A 768 -3.25 25.87 2.78
N VAL A 769 -3.19 26.44 3.98
CA VAL A 769 -3.79 27.75 4.28
C VAL A 769 -3.14 28.86 3.45
N VAL A 770 -1.81 28.86 3.34
CA VAL A 770 -1.09 29.85 2.53
C VAL A 770 -1.33 29.63 1.02
N LEU A 771 -1.43 28.38 0.57
CA LEU A 771 -1.83 28.06 -0.81
C LEU A 771 -3.26 28.56 -1.11
N MET A 772 -4.19 28.41 -0.18
CA MET A 772 -5.54 28.96 -0.32
C MET A 772 -5.55 30.48 -0.48
N ALA A 773 -4.67 31.19 0.25
CA ALA A 773 -4.55 32.64 0.15
C ALA A 773 -3.88 33.12 -1.15
N SER A 774 -2.87 32.40 -1.64
CA SER A 774 -2.12 32.75 -2.85
C SER A 774 -2.80 32.30 -4.14
N ASN A 775 -3.33 31.07 -4.18
CA ASN A 775 -4.04 30.50 -5.31
C ASN A 775 -5.15 29.56 -4.83
N TYR A 776 -6.33 30.13 -4.58
CA TYR A 776 -7.47 29.41 -4.00
C TYR A 776 -7.90 28.18 -4.81
N ARG A 777 -7.77 28.20 -6.14
CA ARG A 777 -8.15 27.07 -7.01
C ARG A 777 -7.25 25.86 -6.75
N PHE A 778 -5.93 26.08 -6.73
CA PHE A 778 -4.98 25.04 -6.44
C PHE A 778 -5.02 24.60 -4.97
N GLY A 779 -5.19 25.55 -4.04
CA GLY A 779 -5.36 25.27 -2.62
C GLY A 779 -6.55 24.34 -2.33
N LEU A 780 -7.72 24.57 -2.96
CA LEU A 780 -8.89 23.70 -2.82
C LEU A 780 -8.63 22.29 -3.34
N PHE A 781 -7.93 22.17 -4.47
CA PHE A 781 -7.53 20.89 -5.04
C PHE A 781 -6.62 20.11 -4.07
N VAL A 782 -5.57 20.75 -3.56
CA VAL A 782 -4.64 20.13 -2.60
C VAL A 782 -5.33 19.78 -1.29
N LEU A 783 -6.24 20.62 -0.79
CA LEU A 783 -7.02 20.35 0.43
C LEU A 783 -7.90 19.10 0.26
N ALA A 784 -8.62 18.96 -0.85
CA ALA A 784 -9.46 17.79 -1.11
C ALA A 784 -8.63 16.50 -1.12
N LEU A 785 -7.45 16.55 -1.76
CA LEU A 785 -6.51 15.43 -1.79
C LEU A 785 -5.87 15.17 -0.41
N ALA A 786 -5.56 16.20 0.38
CA ALA A 786 -5.01 16.04 1.72
C ALA A 786 -6.04 15.40 2.67
N VAL A 787 -7.31 15.82 2.61
CA VAL A 787 -8.41 15.22 3.38
C VAL A 787 -8.60 13.75 2.98
N HIS A 788 -8.59 13.46 1.68
CA HIS A 788 -8.67 12.07 1.19
C HIS A 788 -7.49 11.23 1.71
N LEU A 789 -6.27 11.79 1.72
CA LEU A 789 -5.07 11.09 2.18
C LEU A 789 -5.16 10.74 3.67
N LEU A 790 -5.59 11.71 4.48
CA LEU A 790 -5.81 11.52 5.91
C LEU A 790 -6.88 10.46 6.17
N LEU A 791 -7.97 10.44 5.40
CA LEU A 791 -9.00 9.39 5.50
C LEU A 791 -8.44 8.01 5.16
N CYS A 792 -7.62 7.89 4.12
CA CYS A 792 -6.96 6.64 3.76
C CYS A 792 -6.03 6.15 4.88
N ILE A 793 -5.20 7.03 5.45
CA ILE A 793 -4.27 6.71 6.54
C ILE A 793 -5.03 6.27 7.81
N VAL A 794 -6.14 6.92 8.14
CA VAL A 794 -6.90 6.64 9.37
C VAL A 794 -7.76 5.36 9.28
N ARG A 795 -8.11 4.91 8.07
CA ARG A 795 -9.09 3.82 7.88
C ARG A 795 -8.55 2.55 7.23
N THR A 796 -7.42 2.59 6.53
CA THR A 796 -7.03 1.48 5.66
C THR A 796 -5.67 0.90 6.05
N ASN A 797 -5.59 -0.43 6.12
CA ASN A 797 -4.40 -1.14 6.60
C ASN A 797 -3.27 -1.22 5.58
N GLU A 798 -3.52 -0.98 4.30
CA GLU A 798 -2.48 -0.91 3.28
C GLU A 798 -2.97 0.01 2.18
N ALA A 799 -2.47 1.25 2.13
CA ALA A 799 -2.91 2.25 1.16
C ALA A 799 -2.17 2.15 -0.18
N SER A 800 -0.91 1.70 -0.20
CA SER A 800 -0.05 1.63 -1.40
C SER A 800 0.61 0.25 -1.58
N ASN A 801 1.10 -0.02 -2.80
CA ASN A 801 1.79 -1.25 -3.20
C ASN A 801 3.11 -0.88 -3.89
N LYS A 802 4.12 -1.78 -3.84
CA LYS A 802 5.43 -1.65 -4.52
C LYS A 802 5.29 -1.21 -5.98
N TYR A 803 4.33 -1.79 -6.70
CA TYR A 803 4.12 -1.47 -8.13
C TYR A 803 3.70 -0.02 -8.35
N GLY A 804 2.77 0.51 -7.54
CA GLY A 804 2.30 1.88 -7.69
C GLY A 804 3.38 2.91 -7.37
N VAL A 805 4.17 2.67 -6.32
CA VAL A 805 5.30 3.54 -5.96
C VAL A 805 6.35 3.54 -7.07
N PHE A 806 6.74 2.34 -7.55
CA PHE A 806 7.72 2.21 -8.63
C PHE A 806 7.26 2.91 -9.90
N THR A 807 6.02 2.70 -10.34
CA THR A 807 5.51 3.29 -11.58
C THR A 807 5.52 4.80 -11.53
N ILE A 808 5.01 5.43 -10.47
CA ILE A 808 4.99 6.90 -10.38
C ILE A 808 6.41 7.47 -10.28
N ALA A 809 7.28 6.87 -9.45
CA ALA A 809 8.65 7.33 -9.29
C ALA A 809 9.45 7.22 -10.60
N ALA A 810 9.41 6.06 -11.26
CA ALA A 810 10.14 5.81 -12.50
C ALA A 810 9.61 6.67 -13.65
N CYS A 811 8.28 6.81 -13.80
CA CYS A 811 7.72 7.64 -14.85
C CYS A 811 8.02 9.13 -14.61
N PHE A 812 7.94 9.63 -13.37
CA PHE A 812 8.30 11.02 -13.06
C PHE A 812 9.75 11.34 -13.47
N THR A 813 10.68 10.44 -13.15
CA THR A 813 12.10 10.68 -13.39
C THR A 813 12.47 10.54 -14.85
N LEU A 814 11.87 9.59 -15.58
CA LEU A 814 12.02 9.45 -17.03
C LEU A 814 11.51 10.69 -17.76
N VAL A 815 10.34 11.21 -17.37
CA VAL A 815 9.75 12.38 -18.03
C VAL A 815 10.52 13.66 -17.67
N LEU A 816 11.00 13.81 -16.43
CA LEU A 816 11.91 14.91 -16.06
C LEU A 816 13.22 14.85 -16.86
N LEU A 817 13.81 13.67 -17.01
CA LEU A 817 15.01 13.46 -17.82
C LEU A 817 14.76 13.80 -19.30
N ALA A 818 13.60 13.42 -19.84
CA ALA A 818 13.21 13.78 -21.20
C ALA A 818 13.10 15.30 -21.38
N CYS A 819 12.50 16.02 -20.42
CA CYS A 819 12.49 17.50 -20.43
C CYS A 819 13.91 18.07 -20.42
N CYS A 820 14.81 17.54 -19.60
CA CYS A 820 16.20 17.97 -19.55
C CYS A 820 16.92 17.77 -20.89
N ILE A 821 16.80 16.58 -21.49
CA ILE A 821 17.46 16.25 -22.76
C ILE A 821 16.93 17.11 -23.90
N MET A 822 15.60 17.25 -24.02
CA MET A 822 14.98 18.08 -25.06
C MET A 822 15.33 19.56 -24.91
N GLY A 823 15.32 20.09 -23.68
CA GLY A 823 15.72 21.47 -23.40
C GLY A 823 17.19 21.73 -23.75
N ARG A 824 18.08 20.77 -23.44
CA ARG A 824 19.51 20.86 -23.79
C ARG A 824 19.77 20.77 -25.29
N ALA A 825 19.03 19.92 -26.00
CA ALA A 825 19.14 19.81 -27.46
C ALA A 825 18.84 21.15 -28.13
N GLY A 826 17.71 21.79 -27.77
CA GLY A 826 17.36 23.12 -28.30
C GLY A 826 18.37 24.21 -27.95
N ALA A 827 18.96 24.17 -26.75
CA ALA A 827 20.00 25.12 -26.37
C ALA A 827 21.29 24.97 -27.20
N ASN A 828 21.63 23.75 -27.62
CA ASN A 828 22.84 23.46 -28.42
C ASN A 828 22.69 23.85 -29.90
N ASP A 829 21.48 24.08 -30.40
CA ASP A 829 21.25 24.50 -31.79
C ASP A 829 21.65 25.97 -32.04
N VAL A 830 21.77 26.77 -30.98
CA VAL A 830 22.19 28.18 -31.00
C VAL A 830 23.70 28.27 -31.21
N TYR A 831 24.14 29.14 -32.12
CA TYR A 831 25.56 29.30 -32.48
C TYR A 831 26.01 30.77 -32.52
N GLU A 832 27.33 30.99 -32.63
CA GLU A 832 27.98 32.29 -32.79
C GLU A 832 28.86 32.30 -34.05
N GLY A 833 29.08 33.48 -34.62
CA GLY A 833 29.90 33.66 -35.83
C GLY A 833 29.12 33.43 -37.13
N SER A 834 29.78 33.63 -38.27
CA SER A 834 29.20 33.38 -39.59
C SER A 834 29.45 31.93 -40.01
N VAL A 835 28.44 31.31 -40.64
CA VAL A 835 28.50 29.94 -41.16
C VAL A 835 28.25 29.87 -42.67
N SER A 836 27.93 30.98 -43.32
CA SER A 836 27.62 31.04 -44.75
C SER A 836 28.74 30.54 -45.65
N ASP A 837 30.00 30.65 -45.22
CA ASP A 837 31.16 30.19 -46.00
C ASP A 837 31.25 28.66 -46.08
N VAL A 838 30.72 27.96 -45.07
CA VAL A 838 30.78 26.50 -44.96
C VAL A 838 29.46 25.85 -45.39
N LEU A 839 28.33 26.44 -44.98
CA LEU A 839 26.99 25.91 -45.24
C LEU A 839 26.38 26.61 -46.46
N LEU A 840 26.30 25.89 -47.59
CA LEU A 840 25.68 26.36 -48.84
C LEU A 840 26.17 27.74 -49.34
N PRO A 841 27.49 27.93 -49.57
CA PRO A 841 28.05 29.24 -49.94
C PRO A 841 27.50 29.80 -51.27
N ASN A 842 27.07 28.94 -52.20
CA ASN A 842 26.60 29.38 -53.52
C ASN A 842 25.09 29.67 -53.59
N TYR A 843 24.39 29.81 -52.45
CA TYR A 843 22.92 29.88 -52.46
C TYR A 843 22.35 31.05 -53.26
N ALA A 844 22.90 32.26 -53.08
CA ALA A 844 22.42 33.46 -53.75
C ALA A 844 22.56 33.43 -55.29
N ASN A 845 23.46 32.61 -55.84
CA ASN A 845 23.72 32.57 -57.28
C ASN A 845 22.63 31.84 -58.09
N ARG A 846 21.77 31.05 -57.43
CA ARG A 846 20.71 30.26 -58.08
C ARG A 846 19.65 31.12 -58.77
N PHE A 847 19.29 32.24 -58.15
CA PHE A 847 18.25 33.14 -58.67
C PHE A 847 18.81 34.16 -59.67
N ARG A 848 20.14 34.20 -59.86
CA ARG A 848 20.79 35.04 -60.87
C ARG A 848 20.71 34.44 -62.29
N THR A 849 20.69 33.10 -62.41
CA THR A 849 20.65 32.40 -63.71
C THR A 849 19.24 32.02 -64.19
N SER A 850 18.23 32.01 -63.30
CA SER A 850 16.84 31.70 -63.66
C SER A 850 16.06 32.85 -64.29
N ALA A 851 16.66 34.04 -64.41
CA ALA A 851 16.08 35.18 -65.13
C ALA A 851 15.84 34.91 -66.64
N ALA A 852 16.34 33.78 -67.18
CA ALA A 852 16.14 33.36 -68.57
C ALA A 852 15.07 32.26 -68.78
N ALA A 853 14.46 31.70 -67.72
CA ALA A 853 13.45 30.64 -67.84
C ALA A 853 12.13 31.04 -67.16
N GLY A 854 11.39 31.92 -67.81
CA GLY A 854 10.03 32.26 -67.42
C GLY A 854 9.07 31.11 -67.69
N GLN A 855 8.87 30.22 -66.71
CA GLN A 855 7.64 29.45 -66.45
C GLN A 855 7.92 28.41 -65.35
N VAL A 856 7.81 28.82 -64.08
CA VAL A 856 7.64 27.88 -62.97
C VAL A 856 6.51 28.43 -62.10
N MET A 857 5.50 27.58 -61.84
CA MET A 857 4.22 27.93 -61.23
C MET A 857 4.38 28.74 -59.94
N LEU A 858 3.92 29.98 -59.97
CA LEU A 858 3.59 30.76 -58.78
C LEU A 858 2.38 30.07 -58.11
N ALA A 859 2.61 29.33 -57.04
CA ALA A 859 1.53 28.65 -56.32
C ALA A 859 0.57 29.68 -55.70
N ASN A 860 -0.56 29.92 -56.40
CA ASN A 860 -1.79 30.58 -55.96
C ASN A 860 -1.63 31.56 -54.78
N LEU A 861 -1.18 32.78 -55.08
CA LEU A 861 -1.15 33.91 -54.15
C LEU A 861 -2.31 34.91 -54.34
N ALA A 862 -3.29 34.63 -55.20
CA ALA A 862 -4.52 35.43 -55.26
C ALA A 862 -5.71 34.62 -55.82
N ALA A 863 -6.76 34.42 -55.02
CA ALA A 863 -8.13 34.28 -55.52
C ALA A 863 -9.13 34.47 -54.37
N SER A 864 -9.53 35.72 -54.18
CA SER A 864 -10.86 36.08 -53.67
C SER A 864 -11.77 36.29 -54.88
N GLN A 865 -12.91 35.59 -54.89
CA GLN A 865 -14.17 35.84 -55.60
C GLN A 865 -14.37 35.52 -57.11
N THR A 866 -15.46 34.74 -57.30
CA THR A 866 -16.53 34.78 -58.32
C THR A 866 -16.20 34.66 -59.81
N CYS A 867 -16.58 33.54 -60.43
CA CYS A 867 -17.35 33.55 -61.68
C CYS A 867 -18.00 32.18 -61.95
N ALA A 868 -19.28 32.21 -62.32
CA ALA A 868 -20.03 31.09 -62.87
C ALA A 868 -19.78 30.98 -64.38
N SER A 869 -19.64 29.77 -64.93
CA SER A 869 -20.23 29.38 -66.23
C SER A 869 -20.01 27.91 -66.59
N SER A 870 -21.15 27.28 -66.86
CA SER A 870 -21.54 26.12 -67.69
C SER A 870 -20.55 25.25 -68.50
N MET A 871 -20.85 23.93 -68.43
CA MET A 871 -20.81 22.85 -69.46
C MET A 871 -19.42 22.36 -69.95
N SER A 872 -19.15 21.07 -70.20
CA SER A 872 -19.90 19.80 -70.22
C SER A 872 -18.89 18.64 -70.42
N GLY A 873 -19.18 17.42 -69.94
CA GLY A 873 -18.55 16.18 -70.45
C GLY A 873 -18.17 15.14 -69.39
N TRP A 874 -18.80 13.97 -69.47
CA TRP A 874 -18.71 12.83 -68.54
C TRP A 874 -17.32 12.21 -68.33
N SER A 875 -17.02 11.87 -67.07
CA SER A 875 -16.81 10.47 -66.61
C SER A 875 -16.64 10.44 -65.09
N SER A 876 -17.64 9.90 -64.40
CA SER A 876 -17.68 9.77 -62.94
C SER A 876 -16.83 8.59 -62.45
N VAL A 877 -15.69 8.88 -61.83
CA VAL A 877 -15.06 8.02 -60.83
C VAL A 877 -15.04 8.81 -59.53
N SER A 878 -15.83 8.38 -58.56
CA SER A 878 -15.94 8.95 -57.23
C SER A 878 -14.64 8.70 -56.45
N ALA A 879 -13.63 9.53 -56.66
CA ALA A 879 -12.54 9.72 -55.71
C ALA A 879 -12.95 10.85 -54.76
N HIS A 880 -13.05 10.53 -53.48
CA HIS A 880 -13.42 11.44 -52.40
C HIS A 880 -12.66 12.79 -52.45
N GLU A 881 -13.37 13.86 -52.07
CA GLU A 881 -13.01 15.28 -52.00
C GLU A 881 -11.82 15.63 -51.05
N SER A 882 -10.80 14.77 -50.89
CA SER A 882 -9.73 14.95 -49.92
C SER A 882 -8.42 15.57 -50.47
N THR A 883 -8.29 15.79 -51.78
CA THR A 883 -7.00 16.17 -52.41
C THR A 883 -6.83 17.66 -52.78
N LEU A 884 -7.82 18.53 -52.53
CA LEU A 884 -7.75 19.96 -52.90
C LEU A 884 -7.12 20.89 -51.84
N TYR A 885 -6.54 20.35 -50.76
CA TYR A 885 -6.09 21.15 -49.59
C TYR A 885 -4.61 21.03 -49.23
N ALA A 886 -3.79 20.34 -50.03
CA ALA A 886 -2.36 20.21 -49.76
C ALA A 886 -1.57 21.44 -50.26
N MET A 887 -0.63 21.94 -49.46
CA MET A 887 0.43 22.81 -49.98
C MET A 887 1.16 22.10 -51.12
N PRO A 888 1.70 22.85 -52.11
CA PRO A 888 2.51 22.25 -53.17
C PRO A 888 3.66 21.41 -52.56
N PRO A 889 4.20 20.44 -53.34
CA PRO A 889 5.34 19.64 -52.89
C PRO A 889 6.46 20.54 -52.37
N LEU A 890 7.10 20.18 -51.25
CA LEU A 890 8.18 20.94 -50.59
C LEU A 890 9.12 21.65 -51.58
N CYS A 891 9.67 20.92 -52.56
CA CYS A 891 10.66 21.43 -53.51
C CYS A 891 10.11 22.34 -54.62
N LEU A 892 8.80 22.38 -54.81
CA LEU A 892 8.12 23.27 -55.76
C LEU A 892 7.56 24.53 -55.07
N THR A 893 7.70 24.65 -53.75
CA THR A 893 7.14 25.75 -52.98
C THR A 893 8.11 26.94 -52.99
N GLN A 894 7.66 28.08 -53.53
CA GLN A 894 8.39 29.33 -53.53
C GLN A 894 7.67 30.37 -52.67
N PHE A 895 8.41 31.03 -51.76
CA PHE A 895 7.86 31.94 -50.74
C PHE A 895 8.09 33.42 -51.07
N SER A 896 9.18 33.72 -51.77
CA SER A 896 9.52 35.02 -52.41
C SER A 896 10.22 34.72 -53.75
N PRO A 897 10.27 35.65 -54.72
CA PRO A 897 11.06 35.48 -55.94
C PRO A 897 12.51 35.00 -55.71
N THR A 898 13.09 35.30 -54.54
CA THR A 898 14.46 34.98 -54.14
C THR A 898 14.56 33.90 -53.05
N VAL A 899 13.43 33.34 -52.58
CA VAL A 899 13.41 32.41 -51.43
C VAL A 899 12.54 31.18 -51.70
N ASP A 900 13.18 30.02 -51.69
CA ASP A 900 12.56 28.69 -51.76
C ASP A 900 12.53 28.00 -50.37
N VAL A 901 12.13 26.73 -50.30
CA VAL A 901 12.10 25.98 -49.03
C VAL A 901 13.47 25.84 -48.36
N ILE A 902 14.55 25.68 -49.13
CA ILE A 902 15.92 25.63 -48.60
C ILE A 902 16.29 27.00 -48.03
N GLY A 903 15.91 28.08 -48.71
CA GLY A 903 16.08 29.45 -48.22
C GLY A 903 15.36 29.71 -46.91
N ILE A 904 14.11 29.22 -46.76
CA ILE A 904 13.38 29.32 -45.49
C ILE A 904 14.07 28.51 -44.38
N ALA A 905 14.65 27.34 -44.68
CA ALA A 905 15.44 26.59 -43.71
C ALA A 905 16.74 27.34 -43.32
N LEU A 906 17.39 28.02 -44.27
CA LEU A 906 18.53 28.90 -43.99
C LEU A 906 18.14 30.12 -43.14
N PHE A 907 16.94 30.69 -43.32
CA PHE A 907 16.42 31.71 -42.40
C PHE A 907 16.18 31.13 -41.00
N ALA A 908 15.66 29.91 -40.88
CA ALA A 908 15.54 29.24 -39.59
C ALA A 908 16.93 29.06 -38.92
N LYS A 909 17.95 28.69 -39.70
CA LYS A 909 19.35 28.63 -39.23
C LYS A 909 19.86 30.00 -38.81
N LEU A 910 19.69 31.03 -39.66
CA LEU A 910 20.10 32.40 -39.39
C LEU A 910 19.51 32.93 -38.08
N GLY A 911 18.23 32.61 -37.81
CA GLY A 911 17.56 32.95 -36.57
C GLY A 911 18.21 32.34 -35.33
N LEU A 912 18.86 31.18 -35.43
CA LEU A 912 19.58 30.52 -34.31
C LEU A 912 20.95 31.14 -34.02
N ASN A 913 21.46 32.01 -34.89
CA ASN A 913 22.68 32.76 -34.60
C ASN A 913 22.37 33.84 -33.54
N LYS A 914 23.08 33.83 -32.42
CA LYS A 914 22.88 34.88 -31.39
C LYS A 914 23.77 36.11 -31.59
N ASP A 915 24.76 36.03 -32.48
CA ASP A 915 25.64 37.16 -32.81
C ASP A 915 25.07 37.98 -33.98
N VAL A 916 24.89 39.28 -33.74
CA VAL A 916 24.38 40.23 -34.73
C VAL A 916 25.33 40.38 -35.92
N ALA A 917 26.65 40.35 -35.68
CA ALA A 917 27.64 40.48 -36.74
C ALA A 917 27.62 39.26 -37.67
N GLY A 918 27.63 38.05 -37.10
CA GLY A 918 27.44 36.79 -37.82
C GLY A 918 26.12 36.74 -38.60
N GLN A 919 25.00 37.14 -37.98
CA GLN A 919 23.70 37.24 -38.67
C GLN A 919 23.76 38.17 -39.89
N ASN A 920 24.38 39.34 -39.77
CA ASN A 920 24.46 40.30 -40.88
C ASN A 920 25.37 39.77 -42.01
N ALA A 921 26.46 39.09 -41.68
CA ALA A 921 27.35 38.46 -42.65
C ALA A 921 26.64 37.33 -43.43
N ASP A 922 26.00 36.40 -42.70
CA ASP A 922 25.24 35.30 -43.29
C ASP A 922 24.07 35.82 -44.15
N LEU A 923 23.36 36.86 -43.68
CA LEU A 923 22.26 37.51 -44.41
C LEU A 923 22.75 38.16 -45.72
N ALA A 924 23.85 38.93 -45.66
CA ALA A 924 24.39 39.60 -46.84
C ALA A 924 24.88 38.60 -47.91
N HIS A 925 25.37 37.43 -47.48
CA HIS A 925 25.87 36.39 -48.36
C HIS A 925 24.75 35.57 -49.01
N TRP A 926 23.82 35.04 -48.20
CA TRP A 926 22.73 34.19 -48.72
C TRP A 926 21.57 34.99 -49.32
N PHE A 927 21.23 36.16 -48.76
CA PHE A 927 20.03 36.93 -49.09
C PHE A 927 20.31 38.45 -49.21
N PRO A 928 21.08 38.88 -50.22
CA PRO A 928 21.53 40.28 -50.34
C PRO A 928 20.41 41.32 -50.49
N SER A 929 19.19 40.90 -50.87
CA SER A 929 18.00 41.76 -50.98
C SER A 929 17.29 42.01 -49.65
N PHE A 930 17.55 41.20 -48.62
CA PHE A 930 16.91 41.32 -47.32
C PHE A 930 17.71 42.23 -46.38
N LYS A 931 16.99 42.99 -45.56
CA LYS A 931 17.56 43.81 -44.49
C LYS A 931 16.98 43.41 -43.14
N ARG A 932 17.80 43.45 -42.09
CA ARG A 932 17.33 43.28 -40.71
C ARG A 932 16.54 44.49 -40.26
N VAL A 933 15.39 44.26 -39.63
CA VAL A 933 14.60 45.32 -38.98
C VAL A 933 14.99 45.39 -37.50
N PRO A 934 15.45 46.56 -37.00
CA PRO A 934 15.80 46.69 -35.59
C PRO A 934 14.54 46.64 -34.71
N ILE A 935 14.59 45.86 -33.63
CA ILE A 935 13.52 45.75 -32.64
C ILE A 935 13.72 46.88 -31.62
N LEU A 936 12.79 47.85 -31.55
CA LEU A 936 12.91 49.05 -30.71
C LEU A 936 12.61 48.81 -29.21
N GLU A 937 11.94 47.72 -28.84
CA GLU A 937 11.58 47.43 -27.44
C GLU A 937 12.63 46.54 -26.76
N THR A 938 12.97 46.83 -25.51
CA THR A 938 13.76 45.97 -24.63
C THR A 938 12.95 44.72 -24.26
N VAL A 939 12.87 43.75 -25.18
CA VAL A 939 12.19 42.48 -24.94
C VAL A 939 13.13 41.52 -24.20
N ASP A 940 12.64 40.94 -23.11
CA ASP A 940 13.38 39.99 -22.27
C ASP A 940 13.38 38.58 -22.93
N PHE A 941 14.43 38.26 -23.67
CA PHE A 941 14.55 37.03 -24.48
C PHE A 941 14.95 35.77 -23.67
N ARG A 942 14.44 35.61 -22.45
CA ARG A 942 14.85 34.51 -21.54
C ARG A 942 14.43 33.13 -22.03
N ALA A 943 13.17 32.96 -22.45
CA ALA A 943 12.65 31.68 -22.97
C ALA A 943 12.70 31.60 -24.50
N MET A 944 12.42 32.70 -25.18
CA MET A 944 12.25 32.75 -26.64
C MET A 944 12.71 34.11 -27.18
N GLY A 945 13.62 34.06 -28.14
CA GLY A 945 14.06 35.20 -28.95
C GLY A 945 13.39 35.25 -30.32
N PHE A 946 13.30 36.44 -30.91
CA PHE A 946 12.89 36.61 -32.30
C PHE A 946 13.74 37.67 -33.00
N ASP A 947 13.90 37.48 -34.30
CA ASP A 947 14.60 38.39 -35.21
C ASP A 947 13.74 38.59 -36.47
N VAL A 948 13.90 39.73 -37.13
CA VAL A 948 13.00 40.16 -38.22
C VAL A 948 13.83 40.61 -39.41
N PHE A 949 13.52 40.05 -40.58
CA PHE A 949 14.15 40.35 -41.85
C PHE A 949 13.09 40.77 -42.86
N ARG A 950 13.36 41.81 -43.65
CA ARG A 950 12.41 42.39 -44.60
C ARG A 950 13.06 42.60 -45.95
N GLU A 951 12.37 42.18 -47.00
CA GLU A 951 12.67 42.45 -48.40
C GLU A 951 11.58 43.33 -48.99
N GLU A 952 11.99 44.43 -49.61
CA GLU A 952 11.09 45.36 -50.29
C GLU A 952 11.21 45.18 -51.80
N THR A 953 10.13 44.78 -52.46
CA THR A 953 10.09 44.58 -53.91
C THR A 953 9.00 45.43 -54.54
N ALA A 954 9.04 45.58 -55.87
CA ALA A 954 8.05 46.37 -56.61
C ALA A 954 6.61 45.77 -56.57
N THR A 955 6.46 44.49 -56.18
CA THR A 955 5.18 43.76 -56.22
C THR A 955 4.63 43.44 -54.83
N VAL A 956 5.41 42.73 -54.00
CA VAL A 956 5.02 42.28 -52.65
C VAL A 956 6.21 42.41 -51.69
N ASN A 957 6.00 43.01 -50.53
CA ASN A 957 7.00 43.07 -49.46
C ASN A 957 6.96 41.75 -48.68
N THR A 958 8.12 41.14 -48.46
CA THR A 958 8.22 39.88 -47.70
C THR A 958 8.92 40.14 -46.38
N THR A 959 8.22 39.88 -45.28
CA THR A 959 8.77 39.98 -43.92
C THR A 959 8.88 38.58 -43.31
N ILE A 960 10.09 38.19 -42.91
CA ILE A 960 10.39 36.90 -42.27
C ILE A 960 10.74 37.15 -40.81
N VAL A 961 9.95 36.58 -39.91
CA VAL A 961 10.19 36.60 -38.46
C VAL A 961 10.75 35.24 -38.06
N THR A 962 12.01 35.20 -37.68
CA THR A 962 12.68 33.97 -37.23
C THR A 962 12.71 33.89 -35.72
N THR A 963 12.61 32.69 -35.15
CA THR A 963 12.61 32.51 -33.70
C THR A 963 13.73 31.61 -33.22
N ARG A 964 14.27 31.91 -32.05
CA ARG A 964 15.33 31.13 -31.41
C ARG A 964 15.02 30.81 -29.95
N PRO A 965 15.56 29.70 -29.43
CA PRO A 965 15.56 29.45 -28.00
C PRO A 965 16.28 30.57 -27.23
N GLY A 966 15.77 30.89 -26.04
CA GLY A 966 16.39 31.85 -25.14
C GLY A 966 17.68 31.35 -24.49
N SER A 967 18.32 32.20 -23.69
CA SER A 967 19.63 31.92 -23.08
C SER A 967 19.56 31.12 -21.77
N ASP A 968 18.40 31.06 -21.11
CA ASP A 968 18.25 30.35 -19.83
C ASP A 968 17.89 28.87 -20.05
N LEU A 969 18.87 27.99 -19.84
CA LEU A 969 18.71 26.54 -20.02
C LEU A 969 17.60 25.95 -19.13
N ILE A 970 17.46 26.40 -17.88
CA ILE A 970 16.47 25.86 -16.95
C ILE A 970 15.07 26.26 -17.40
N LEU A 971 14.90 27.50 -17.84
CA LEU A 971 13.63 27.98 -18.40
C LEU A 971 13.28 27.27 -19.72
N LEU A 972 14.26 26.93 -20.54
CA LEU A 972 14.07 26.08 -21.73
C LEU A 972 13.59 24.68 -21.35
N ILE A 973 14.21 24.05 -20.34
CA ILE A 973 13.79 22.74 -19.80
C ILE A 973 12.36 22.83 -19.27
N GLU A 974 12.02 23.88 -18.52
CA GLU A 974 10.67 24.15 -18.02
C GLU A 974 9.66 24.26 -19.17
N SER A 975 10.01 24.99 -20.24
CA SER A 975 9.13 25.18 -21.41
C SER A 975 8.78 23.87 -22.14
N MET A 976 9.53 22.78 -21.92
CA MET A 976 9.18 21.47 -22.47
C MET A 976 7.86 20.93 -21.91
N THR A 977 7.41 21.42 -20.75
CA THR A 977 6.06 21.14 -20.21
C THR A 977 4.95 21.52 -21.19
N MET A 978 5.19 22.47 -22.09
CA MET A 978 4.28 22.83 -23.17
C MET A 978 4.00 21.67 -24.13
N TRP A 979 4.85 20.66 -24.23
CA TRP A 979 4.69 19.55 -25.19
C TRP A 979 4.73 18.16 -24.54
N ILE A 980 5.18 18.05 -23.30
CA ILE A 980 5.43 16.77 -22.64
C ILE A 980 4.18 15.90 -22.49
N ASP A 981 3.02 16.52 -22.28
CA ASP A 981 1.70 15.88 -22.27
C ASP A 981 1.36 15.22 -23.62
N THR A 982 1.74 15.86 -24.72
CA THR A 982 1.51 15.40 -26.10
C THR A 982 2.39 14.20 -26.42
N TYR A 983 3.63 14.21 -25.92
CA TYR A 983 4.53 13.06 -26.02
C TYR A 983 4.11 11.92 -25.08
N ALA A 984 3.72 12.23 -23.85
CA ALA A 984 3.22 11.25 -22.88
C ALA A 984 2.01 10.48 -23.44
N LEU A 985 1.10 11.18 -24.13
CA LEU A 985 -0.10 10.59 -24.73
C LEU A 985 0.15 9.89 -26.06
N SER A 986 1.33 10.06 -26.66
CA SER A 986 1.69 9.36 -27.88
C SER A 986 1.59 7.85 -27.74
N PHE A 987 1.85 7.33 -26.54
CA PHE A 987 1.68 5.93 -26.22
C PHE A 987 0.23 5.44 -26.43
N PHE A 988 -0.75 6.27 -26.10
CA PHE A 988 -2.17 5.90 -26.22
C PHE A 988 -2.73 6.04 -27.63
N SER A 989 -1.97 6.57 -28.58
CA SER A 989 -2.46 6.75 -29.95
C SER A 989 -2.65 5.45 -30.74
N PHE A 990 -2.00 4.36 -30.33
CA PHE A 990 -2.36 3.02 -30.80
C PHE A 990 -3.69 2.53 -30.22
N LEU A 991 -4.12 3.09 -29.09
CA LEU A 991 -5.20 2.62 -28.24
C LEU A 991 -6.46 3.51 -28.31
N MET A 992 -6.43 4.62 -29.06
CA MET A 992 -7.57 5.49 -29.28
C MET A 992 -7.46 6.29 -30.60
N PRO A 993 -8.60 6.72 -31.19
CA PRO A 993 -8.59 7.56 -32.38
C PRO A 993 -7.99 8.95 -32.10
N VAL A 994 -7.33 9.53 -33.10
CA VAL A 994 -6.68 10.86 -33.01
C VAL A 994 -7.66 11.96 -32.56
N SER A 995 -8.89 11.93 -33.05
CA SER A 995 -9.93 12.90 -32.69
C SER A 995 -10.34 12.86 -31.21
N TYR A 996 -10.15 11.73 -30.53
CA TYR A 996 -10.38 11.60 -29.09
C TYR A 996 -9.20 12.18 -28.31
N ILE A 997 -7.97 11.95 -28.77
CA ILE A 997 -6.76 12.53 -28.17
C ILE A 997 -6.87 14.06 -28.15
N ASP A 998 -7.26 14.67 -29.27
CA ASP A 998 -7.46 16.12 -29.38
C ASP A 998 -8.50 16.66 -28.40
N ARG A 999 -9.51 15.87 -28.05
CA ARG A 999 -10.56 16.23 -27.07
C ARG A 999 -10.14 15.99 -25.62
N VAL A 1000 -9.30 14.99 -25.35
CA VAL A 1000 -8.84 14.64 -24.00
C VAL A 1000 -7.69 15.57 -23.56
N LEU A 1001 -6.86 16.02 -24.49
CA LEU A 1001 -5.68 16.86 -24.21
C LEU A 1001 -5.95 18.08 -23.32
N PRO A 1002 -6.99 18.91 -23.57
CA PRO A 1002 -7.28 20.07 -22.73
C PRO A 1002 -7.55 19.71 -21.26
N TYR A 1003 -8.16 18.54 -21.01
CA TYR A 1003 -8.42 18.05 -19.66
C TYR A 1003 -7.15 17.53 -18.97
N LEU A 1004 -6.13 17.13 -19.72
CA LEU A 1004 -4.83 16.72 -19.20
C LEU A 1004 -3.92 17.91 -18.93
N ALA A 1005 -4.08 18.98 -19.70
CA ALA A 1005 -3.40 20.26 -19.50
C ALA A 1005 -4.08 21.17 -18.46
N PHE A 1006 -5.07 20.67 -17.69
CA PHE A 1006 -5.80 21.48 -16.71
C PHE A 1006 -4.88 22.15 -15.67
N VAL A 1007 -3.73 21.52 -15.39
CA VAL A 1007 -2.73 22.01 -14.44
C VAL A 1007 -2.00 23.25 -14.97
N HIS A 1008 -1.81 23.37 -16.29
CA HIS A 1008 -1.10 24.50 -16.90
C HIS A 1008 -1.77 25.85 -16.60
N GLY A 1009 -3.10 25.88 -16.48
CA GLY A 1009 -3.84 27.09 -16.12
C GLY A 1009 -4.07 27.30 -14.62
N ILE A 1010 -3.68 26.35 -13.77
CA ILE A 1010 -3.89 26.39 -12.31
C ILE A 1010 -2.60 26.66 -11.55
N VAL A 1011 -1.46 26.18 -12.06
CA VAL A 1011 -0.16 26.26 -11.40
C VAL A 1011 0.69 27.34 -12.09
N PRO A 1012 1.37 28.22 -11.34
CA PRO A 1012 2.19 29.27 -11.95
C PRO A 1012 3.40 28.67 -12.66
N SER A 1013 3.75 29.25 -13.82
CA SER A 1013 4.93 28.88 -14.60
C SER A 1013 5.73 30.12 -15.01
N GLN A 1014 7.06 30.01 -15.07
CA GLN A 1014 7.90 31.14 -15.46
C GLN A 1014 7.94 31.31 -16.99
N TRP A 1015 7.95 30.19 -17.71
CA TRP A 1015 8.08 30.20 -19.16
C TRP A 1015 6.84 30.80 -19.83
N GLU A 1016 5.64 30.59 -19.29
CA GLU A 1016 4.41 31.16 -19.85
C GLU A 1016 4.42 32.68 -19.78
N ALA A 1017 4.82 33.25 -18.64
CA ALA A 1017 4.96 34.70 -18.49
C ALA A 1017 6.02 35.28 -19.43
N SER A 1018 7.12 34.56 -19.69
CA SER A 1018 8.13 34.96 -20.67
C SER A 1018 7.59 34.89 -22.10
N ILE A 1019 6.92 33.80 -22.46
CA ILE A 1019 6.36 33.61 -23.80
C ILE A 1019 5.21 34.57 -24.09
N ASP A 1020 4.37 34.91 -23.12
CA ASP A 1020 3.26 35.85 -23.32
C ASP A 1020 3.75 37.28 -23.59
N LYS A 1021 4.86 37.69 -22.94
CA LYS A 1021 5.54 38.96 -23.26
C LYS A 1021 6.07 38.94 -24.69
N THR A 1022 6.78 37.88 -25.09
CA THR A 1022 7.30 37.73 -26.46
C THR A 1022 6.15 37.67 -27.48
N THR A 1023 5.08 36.96 -27.17
CA THR A 1023 3.87 36.85 -28.01
C THR A 1023 3.24 38.22 -28.22
N SER A 1024 3.12 39.02 -27.16
CA SER A 1024 2.56 40.37 -27.23
C SER A 1024 3.41 41.29 -28.11
N ALA A 1025 4.74 41.24 -27.97
CA ALA A 1025 5.67 42.02 -28.78
C ALA A 1025 5.62 41.61 -30.27
N VAL A 1026 5.61 40.30 -30.56
CA VAL A 1026 5.47 39.79 -31.93
C VAL A 1026 4.12 40.18 -32.52
N CYS A 1027 3.02 40.06 -31.78
CA CYS A 1027 1.70 40.51 -32.25
C CYS A 1027 1.66 42.03 -32.50
N ALA A 1028 2.28 42.85 -31.65
CA ALA A 1028 2.39 44.30 -31.85
C ALA A 1028 3.18 44.64 -33.13
N LEU A 1029 4.27 43.91 -33.39
CA LEU A 1029 5.02 44.03 -34.63
C LEU A 1029 4.18 43.62 -35.86
N LEU A 1030 3.53 42.46 -35.80
CA LEU A 1030 2.71 41.93 -36.89
C LEU A 1030 1.51 42.84 -37.21
N THR A 1031 0.94 43.51 -36.22
CA THR A 1031 -0.14 44.49 -36.42
C THR A 1031 0.34 45.81 -37.02
N LYS A 1032 1.60 46.20 -36.78
CA LYS A 1032 2.22 47.40 -37.39
C LYS A 1032 2.55 47.20 -38.87
N LEU A 1033 2.87 45.97 -39.29
CA LEU A 1033 3.20 45.57 -40.66
C LEU A 1033 1.94 45.35 -41.53
N ARG A 1034 0.89 46.15 -41.31
CA ARG A 1034 -0.42 45.99 -41.93
C ARG A 1034 -0.47 46.72 -43.29
N GLY A 1035 -0.32 45.98 -44.38
CA GLY A 1035 -0.55 46.46 -45.74
C GLY A 1035 -1.06 45.38 -46.69
N ASP A 1036 -1.87 45.77 -47.68
CA ASP A 1036 -2.46 44.86 -48.69
C ASP A 1036 -1.41 44.21 -49.62
N ARG A 1037 -0.14 44.61 -49.51
CA ARG A 1037 1.01 44.09 -50.27
C ARG A 1037 2.10 43.46 -49.39
N GLU A 1038 1.79 43.07 -48.16
CA GLU A 1038 2.77 42.51 -47.21
C GLU A 1038 2.50 41.02 -46.93
N ASN A 1039 3.47 40.16 -47.25
CA ASN A 1039 3.45 38.73 -46.97
C ASN A 1039 4.36 38.44 -45.76
N VAL A 1040 3.78 37.90 -44.69
CA VAL A 1040 4.50 37.68 -43.43
C VAL A 1040 4.67 36.20 -43.13
N LEU A 1041 5.92 35.80 -42.94
CA LEU A 1041 6.34 34.42 -42.69
C LEU A 1041 6.96 34.31 -41.30
N VAL A 1042 6.36 33.52 -40.42
CA VAL A 1042 6.94 33.17 -39.12
C VAL A 1042 7.66 31.84 -39.26
N VAL A 1043 8.99 31.84 -39.11
CA VAL A 1043 9.84 30.69 -39.35
C VAL A 1043 10.53 30.28 -38.05
N GLY A 1044 10.52 28.98 -37.75
CA GLY A 1044 11.19 28.49 -36.55
C GLY A 1044 11.59 27.03 -36.63
N HIS A 1045 12.41 26.62 -35.67
CA HIS A 1045 12.92 25.27 -35.54
C HIS A 1045 12.66 24.73 -34.12
N GLY A 1046 12.39 23.42 -34.01
CA GLY A 1046 12.20 22.75 -32.74
C GLY A 1046 10.95 23.18 -31.94
N PRO A 1047 10.92 22.90 -30.62
CA PRO A 1047 9.80 23.24 -29.74
C PRO A 1047 9.42 24.72 -29.69
N VAL A 1048 10.42 25.60 -29.77
CA VAL A 1048 10.23 27.05 -29.78
C VAL A 1048 9.64 27.50 -31.13
N GLY A 1049 10.08 26.89 -32.24
CA GLY A 1049 9.49 27.11 -33.56
C GLY A 1049 8.02 26.70 -33.64
N SER A 1050 7.62 25.59 -33.01
CA SER A 1050 6.20 25.21 -32.93
C SER A 1050 5.37 26.22 -32.13
N ARG A 1051 5.93 26.86 -31.09
CA ARG A 1051 5.25 27.97 -30.40
C ARG A 1051 5.17 29.22 -31.26
N ALA A 1052 6.22 29.54 -32.01
CA ALA A 1052 6.19 30.63 -32.99
C ALA A 1052 5.05 30.44 -34.00
N ALA A 1053 4.83 29.21 -34.47
CA ALA A 1053 3.70 28.91 -35.35
C ALA A 1053 2.33 29.10 -34.67
N VAL A 1054 2.20 28.76 -33.39
CA VAL A 1054 0.98 29.08 -32.62
C VAL A 1054 0.74 30.58 -32.57
N ILE A 1055 1.80 31.39 -32.36
CA ILE A 1055 1.72 32.86 -32.36
C ILE A 1055 1.28 33.36 -33.75
N GLY A 1056 1.89 32.86 -34.83
CA GLY A 1056 1.53 33.22 -36.20
C GLY A 1056 0.11 32.82 -36.60
N LEU A 1057 -0.40 31.68 -36.10
CA LEU A 1057 -1.79 31.25 -36.31
C LEU A 1057 -2.81 32.10 -35.52
N ARG A 1058 -2.43 32.63 -34.35
CA ARG A 1058 -3.25 33.61 -33.60
C ARG A 1058 -3.25 34.98 -34.26
N ALA A 1059 -2.20 35.31 -35.01
CA ALA A 1059 -2.10 36.55 -35.75
C ALA A 1059 -3.07 36.57 -36.96
N GLN A 1060 -3.11 37.71 -37.66
CA GLN A 1060 -4.04 37.98 -38.77
C GLN A 1060 -3.94 36.98 -39.94
N ASP A 1061 -4.97 36.94 -40.80
CA ASP A 1061 -5.11 35.94 -41.86
C ASP A 1061 -3.99 35.91 -42.92
N ASN A 1062 -3.22 37.00 -43.06
CA ASN A 1062 -2.10 37.10 -43.98
C ASN A 1062 -0.78 36.50 -43.45
N VAL A 1063 -0.74 36.04 -42.19
CA VAL A 1063 0.45 35.45 -41.58
C VAL A 1063 0.49 33.94 -41.83
N ARG A 1064 1.61 33.48 -42.38
CA ARG A 1064 1.91 32.05 -42.57
C ARG A 1064 3.06 31.62 -41.66
N SER A 1065 3.02 30.40 -41.16
CA SER A 1065 4.01 29.84 -40.24
C SER A 1065 4.68 28.60 -40.83
N ILE A 1066 6.01 28.54 -40.73
CA ILE A 1066 6.82 27.44 -41.25
C ILE A 1066 7.70 26.92 -40.13
N VAL A 1067 7.60 25.63 -39.82
CA VAL A 1067 8.32 25.01 -38.70
C VAL A 1067 9.13 23.82 -39.19
N PHE A 1068 10.41 23.77 -38.83
CA PHE A 1068 11.29 22.63 -39.09
C PHE A 1068 11.49 21.81 -37.81
N SER A 1069 11.38 20.49 -37.90
CA SER A 1069 11.69 19.53 -36.84
C SER A 1069 11.08 19.91 -35.48
N GLY A 1070 9.82 20.38 -35.49
CA GLY A 1070 9.11 20.84 -34.30
C GLY A 1070 7.93 19.93 -33.90
N PRO A 1071 7.52 19.95 -32.62
CA PRO A 1071 6.34 19.25 -32.13
C PRO A 1071 5.06 19.60 -32.92
N PRO A 1072 4.10 18.66 -33.06
CA PRO A 1072 2.83 18.92 -33.71
C PRO A 1072 1.99 19.95 -32.95
N VAL A 1073 1.46 20.96 -33.66
CA VAL A 1073 0.59 21.98 -33.06
C VAL A 1073 -0.85 21.48 -32.99
N ILE A 1074 -1.41 21.44 -31.77
CA ILE A 1074 -2.77 20.96 -31.52
C ILE A 1074 -3.69 22.14 -31.22
N LEU A 1075 -4.69 22.34 -32.08
CA LEU A 1075 -5.58 23.52 -32.06
C LEU A 1075 -6.36 23.66 -30.74
N SER A 1076 -6.92 22.54 -30.24
CA SER A 1076 -7.75 22.51 -29.02
C SER A 1076 -6.95 22.89 -27.77
N LYS A 1077 -5.69 22.47 -27.67
CA LYS A 1077 -4.82 22.77 -26.55
C LYS A 1077 -4.46 24.25 -26.43
N PHE A 1078 -4.22 24.91 -27.55
CA PHE A 1078 -3.83 26.32 -27.58
C PHE A 1078 -5.02 27.28 -27.73
N ASN A 1079 -6.25 26.78 -27.59
CA ASN A 1079 -7.50 27.54 -27.76
C ASN A 1079 -7.54 28.32 -29.09
N LEU A 1080 -7.07 27.71 -30.17
CA LEU A 1080 -7.08 28.32 -31.50
C LEU A 1080 -8.43 28.05 -32.16
N ASN A 1081 -9.21 29.11 -32.39
CA ASN A 1081 -10.52 29.02 -33.08
C ASN A 1081 -10.35 28.97 -34.61
N VAL A 1082 -9.51 28.07 -35.08
CA VAL A 1082 -9.11 27.92 -36.50
C VAL A 1082 -9.48 26.53 -36.96
N THR A 1083 -10.01 26.40 -38.18
CA THR A 1083 -10.33 25.07 -38.74
C THR A 1083 -9.07 24.38 -39.27
N ALA A 1084 -9.05 23.04 -39.30
CA ALA A 1084 -7.94 22.26 -39.85
C ALA A 1084 -7.59 22.67 -41.31
N ARG A 1085 -8.59 23.11 -42.08
CA ARG A 1085 -8.40 23.66 -43.44
C ARG A 1085 -7.61 24.97 -43.44
N VAL A 1086 -7.92 25.89 -42.53
CA VAL A 1086 -7.20 27.16 -42.42
C VAL A 1086 -5.79 26.92 -41.90
N MET A 1087 -5.61 25.98 -40.95
CA MET A 1087 -4.30 25.54 -40.47
C MET A 1087 -3.43 24.98 -41.60
N ALA A 1088 -3.97 24.10 -42.45
CA ALA A 1088 -3.23 23.55 -43.60
C ALA A 1088 -2.79 24.60 -44.63
N ARG A 1089 -3.53 25.72 -44.74
CA ARG A 1089 -3.17 26.85 -45.63
C ARG A 1089 -2.16 27.81 -45.00
N ARG A 1090 -2.21 27.98 -43.68
CA ARG A 1090 -1.42 28.98 -42.95
C ARG A 1090 -0.21 28.39 -42.25
N MET A 1091 -0.08 27.07 -42.14
CA MET A 1091 1.04 26.41 -41.48
C MET A 1091 1.64 25.31 -42.36
N LEU A 1092 2.97 25.32 -42.49
CA LEU A 1092 3.77 24.23 -43.04
C LEU A 1092 4.72 23.71 -41.96
N SER A 1093 4.66 22.43 -41.63
CA SER A 1093 5.60 21.78 -40.73
C SER A 1093 6.39 20.75 -41.52
N VAL A 1094 7.71 20.90 -41.54
CA VAL A 1094 8.63 19.98 -42.19
C VAL A 1094 9.29 19.14 -41.10
N GLN A 1095 9.07 17.83 -41.12
CA GLN A 1095 9.62 16.91 -40.13
C GLN A 1095 10.52 15.88 -40.80
N THR A 1096 11.66 15.56 -40.18
CA THR A 1096 12.49 14.43 -40.60
C THR A 1096 11.86 13.11 -40.13
N MET A 1097 11.98 12.05 -40.94
CA MET A 1097 11.57 10.72 -40.49
C MET A 1097 12.44 10.30 -39.30
N GLN A 1098 11.82 9.78 -38.23
CA GLN A 1098 12.49 9.41 -36.97
C GLN A 1098 12.97 10.58 -36.08
N THR A 1099 12.48 11.81 -36.30
CA THR A 1099 12.69 12.93 -35.36
C THR A 1099 12.17 12.62 -33.95
N LEU A 1100 12.89 13.09 -32.91
CA LEU A 1100 12.44 13.01 -31.51
C LEU A 1100 11.11 13.75 -31.29
N PHE A 1101 10.84 14.76 -32.11
CA PHE A 1101 9.66 15.62 -31.99
C PHE A 1101 8.50 15.14 -32.86
N SER A 1102 8.67 14.07 -33.64
CA SER A 1102 7.57 13.51 -34.43
C SER A 1102 6.74 12.57 -33.59
N THR A 1103 5.45 12.82 -33.66
CA THR A 1103 4.42 11.88 -33.24
C THR A 1103 3.89 11.17 -34.48
N TRP A 1104 4.02 9.85 -34.53
CA TRP A 1104 3.57 9.06 -35.68
C TRP A 1104 2.05 9.16 -35.93
N TYR A 1105 1.26 9.60 -34.93
CA TYR A 1105 -0.20 9.61 -34.93
C TYR A 1105 -0.88 10.98 -35.14
N LEU A 1106 -0.24 12.11 -34.77
CA LEU A 1106 -0.76 13.46 -35.05
C LEU A 1106 -0.23 13.96 -36.40
N ARG A 1107 -0.59 13.27 -37.48
CA ARG A 1107 -0.28 13.74 -38.84
C ARG A 1107 -1.39 14.66 -39.32
N THR A 1108 -1.06 15.92 -39.55
CA THR A 1108 -1.98 16.91 -40.12
C THR A 1108 -1.64 17.19 -41.57
N ALA A 1109 -2.59 17.72 -42.34
CA ALA A 1109 -2.36 18.15 -43.73
C ALA A 1109 -1.33 19.30 -43.85
N SER A 1110 -0.98 19.95 -42.73
CA SER A 1110 0.10 20.94 -42.65
C SER A 1110 1.49 20.31 -42.52
N MET A 1111 1.63 18.99 -42.34
CA MET A 1111 2.93 18.33 -42.14
C MET A 1111 3.44 17.66 -43.42
N GLN A 1112 4.73 17.83 -43.71
CA GLN A 1112 5.44 17.11 -44.75
C GLN A 1112 6.68 16.42 -44.15
N PHE A 1113 6.90 15.15 -44.52
CA PHE A 1113 7.98 14.33 -43.98
C PHE A 1113 9.11 14.19 -44.99
N ILE A 1114 10.34 14.38 -44.54
CA ILE A 1114 11.55 14.16 -45.33
C ILE A 1114 12.33 12.95 -44.79
N PRO A 1115 12.93 12.09 -45.63
CA PRO A 1115 13.79 11.01 -45.16
C PRO A 1115 14.99 11.54 -44.37
N CYS A 1116 15.53 10.69 -43.50
CA CYS A 1116 16.69 10.99 -42.68
C CYS A 1116 17.66 9.80 -42.75
N SER A 1117 18.86 10.04 -43.26
CA SER A 1117 19.88 9.00 -43.44
C SER A 1117 20.65 8.66 -42.16
N LEU A 1118 20.68 9.56 -41.17
CA LEU A 1118 21.50 9.46 -39.96
C LEU A 1118 20.74 9.01 -38.70
N GLY A 1119 19.41 9.02 -38.72
CA GLY A 1119 18.50 8.67 -37.62
C GLY A 1119 18.52 9.61 -36.39
N GLY A 1120 17.38 9.71 -35.69
CA GLY A 1120 17.28 10.29 -34.33
C GLY A 1120 17.67 11.76 -34.20
N MET A 1121 18.30 12.12 -33.05
CA MET A 1121 18.64 13.51 -32.68
C MET A 1121 19.50 14.24 -33.71
N MET A 1122 20.28 13.53 -34.51
CA MET A 1122 21.15 14.16 -35.51
C MET A 1122 20.34 14.76 -36.66
N CYS A 1123 19.23 14.15 -37.03
CA CYS A 1123 18.32 14.69 -38.05
C CYS A 1123 17.36 15.75 -37.52
N ASP A 1124 17.33 15.96 -36.20
CA ASP A 1124 16.57 17.06 -35.62
C ASP A 1124 17.29 18.38 -35.80
N ALA A 1125 18.62 18.38 -35.93
CA ALA A 1125 19.40 19.58 -36.18
C ALA A 1125 19.01 20.25 -37.51
N ILE A 1126 18.88 21.58 -37.49
CA ILE A 1126 18.52 22.35 -38.69
C ILE A 1126 19.55 22.18 -39.81
N ASN A 1127 20.83 21.98 -39.49
CA ASN A 1127 21.90 21.76 -40.48
C ASN A 1127 21.62 20.50 -41.31
N THR A 1128 21.30 19.40 -40.64
CA THR A 1128 21.00 18.12 -41.29
C THR A 1128 19.68 18.20 -42.06
N THR A 1129 18.70 18.95 -41.55
CA THR A 1129 17.46 19.22 -42.28
C THR A 1129 17.74 19.97 -43.59
N ILE A 1130 18.63 20.96 -43.58
CA ILE A 1130 19.06 21.70 -44.78
C ILE A 1130 19.76 20.77 -45.78
N ASP A 1131 20.67 19.92 -45.32
CA ASP A 1131 21.40 18.98 -46.18
C ASP A 1131 20.48 17.95 -46.86
N GLU A 1132 19.51 17.40 -46.13
CA GLU A 1132 18.54 16.46 -46.70
C GLU A 1132 17.57 17.16 -47.66
N LEU A 1133 17.12 18.38 -47.34
CA LEU A 1133 16.32 19.19 -48.28
C LEU A 1133 17.11 19.50 -49.56
N ARG A 1134 18.40 19.79 -49.45
CA ARG A 1134 19.30 19.97 -50.60
C ARG A 1134 19.34 18.72 -51.48
N ARG A 1135 19.51 17.54 -50.89
CA ARG A 1135 19.52 16.27 -51.65
C ARG A 1135 18.19 16.00 -52.34
N LEU A 1136 17.07 16.28 -51.66
CA LEU A 1136 15.72 16.00 -52.17
C LEU A 1136 15.28 16.97 -53.26
N CYS A 1137 15.65 18.24 -53.14
CA CYS A 1137 15.22 19.29 -54.06
C CYS A 1137 16.20 19.53 -55.23
N ASN A 1138 17.15 18.61 -55.45
CA ASN A 1138 18.20 18.67 -56.48
C ASN A 1138 18.95 20.02 -56.46
N TRP A 1139 19.79 20.21 -55.44
CA TRP A 1139 20.63 21.40 -55.23
C TRP A 1139 22.12 21.16 -55.47
#